data_AF-A0A485M1C6-F1
#
_entry.id   AF-A0A485M1C6-F1
#
_cell.length_a   1.000
_cell.length_b   1.000
_cell.length_c   1.000
_cell.angle_alpha   90.00
_cell.angle_beta   90.00
_cell.angle_gamma   90.00
#
_symmetry.space_group_name_H-M   'P 1'
#
loop_
_entity.id
_entity.type
_entity.pdbx_description
1 polymer ?
#
loop_
_entity_poly.entity_id
_entity_poly.type
_entity_poly.pdbx_seq_one_letter_code
_entity_poly.pdbx_strand_id
1 'polypeptide(L)'
;MDVIISHIQADFDAFASMVAARLLYPGAVLVFPGAQEKNLRDYLAEASPEDTGPIVRMKDIDLDMVTRLIIVDNRQLSRIGEFARIIGKPGVEVIVYDHHPCSTEDISAHKEVCIELGSNAAVMTGILKEKGIVPNPAQATMIAMGIYEDTGSLLFPSTTPEDCRALANLLEWGADLKEISRAIMRELEAEQVDVLDQLIKNVYILHISGIDVLFTRSESAGYIEDFAMLVHKLRGMFDADAMFALGLMGERIYLVARSTLPQINAADIAAHFGGGGHPTAAAASIRETSLDLVENRLVNLVKKEAKPRITARDIMTFPVITLGLGSTIDEASSVLNRYNINAAVVQTRDGRPVGIITRQVVTRAQGHGLGGAKVKDYMIRDIKQVSPDAPIWEIRTLIIDGNQRLLPVVDDMQTVGVITRTDLMMVLHEKMARVEGLEPRAVQTKNLKNLLDERLPRELFELLRLAGELASSMGYNVYLVGGIVRDMILRIDNLDIDLVVEGDGIAFARAFSRSIGARYAAHDKYKTAVITLPDGNHIDVATARLEYYKTPGSLPIVEQSTLKLDLYRRDFTINTMAVSLNPQRFGELIDFFGAQRDIKEKRIRVLHAMSFVEDPSRILRAVRFEQRYGFALGKQTTALVHAAVKSGLLRSVPGRRISYEIRQMLSEDDPIRGMERLKELGVLSAIHPGLTFTPQVREYFVRVKETLLWFTMLFTREAYRSWFVYLLAMVDQMKPRKIIEICQRLGLTDEEVRGILSSQAKVHTILRDLASIRPIRPSDVVKILDGARLEEILFAMSKTRSPEIRELISAYITTWRSYKPPVSGRDLLALGFEKGKFLGDTLRLIRDKGLNGEIRDFSEAAAFATERLKERNTGQSNS
;
A
#
# COMPACT_ATOMS: atom_id res chain seq x y z
N MET A 1 -58.65 -16.87 0.89
CA MET A 1 -58.20 -16.10 2.07
C MET A 1 -56.71 -15.88 1.99
N ASP A 2 -56.23 -14.76 2.56
CA ASP A 2 -54.83 -14.39 2.55
C ASP A 2 -54.19 -14.80 3.88
N VAL A 3 -53.07 -15.52 3.82
CA VAL A 3 -52.40 -16.07 5.01
C VAL A 3 -50.94 -15.62 5.04
N ILE A 4 -50.48 -15.15 6.19
CA ILE A 4 -49.08 -14.79 6.47
C ILE A 4 -48.47 -15.86 7.38
N ILE A 5 -47.33 -16.40 6.97
CA ILE A 5 -46.57 -17.42 7.70
C ILE A 5 -45.07 -17.10 7.76
N SER A 6 -44.35 -17.69 8.70
CA SER A 6 -42.89 -17.72 8.76
C SER A 6 -42.35 -19.16 8.71
N HIS A 7 -41.19 -19.45 9.30
CA HIS A 7 -40.71 -20.81 9.48
C HIS A 7 -41.31 -21.53 10.69
N ILE A 8 -41.15 -22.86 10.75
CA ILE A 8 -41.65 -23.79 11.80
C ILE A 8 -41.14 -23.54 13.23
N GLN A 9 -40.18 -22.64 13.43
CA GLN A 9 -39.59 -22.29 14.73
C GLN A 9 -39.50 -20.77 14.85
N ALA A 10 -40.63 -20.10 15.00
CA ALA A 10 -40.66 -18.64 14.90
C ALA A 10 -39.97 -17.95 16.09
N ASP A 11 -39.08 -17.01 15.79
CA ASP A 11 -38.42 -16.07 16.69
C ASP A 11 -39.02 -14.66 16.54
N PHE A 12 -38.43 -13.63 17.17
CA PHE A 12 -38.93 -12.27 17.05
C PHE A 12 -38.73 -11.68 15.65
N ASP A 13 -37.72 -12.06 14.87
CA ASP A 13 -37.59 -11.53 13.50
C ASP A 13 -38.68 -12.09 12.58
N ALA A 14 -38.96 -13.38 12.69
CA ALA A 14 -40.08 -14.02 12.04
C ALA A 14 -41.41 -13.36 12.42
N PHE A 15 -41.67 -13.17 13.71
CA PHE A 15 -42.91 -12.54 14.18
C PHE A 15 -43.02 -11.06 13.80
N ALA A 16 -41.96 -10.28 13.98
CA ALA A 16 -41.86 -8.87 13.56
C ALA A 16 -42.19 -8.72 12.08
N SER A 17 -41.63 -9.60 11.26
CA SER A 17 -41.87 -9.63 9.83
C SER A 17 -43.32 -9.99 9.50
N MET A 18 -43.97 -10.88 10.26
CA MET A 18 -45.38 -11.22 10.08
C MET A 18 -46.28 -10.02 10.40
N VAL A 19 -45.98 -9.28 11.47
CA VAL A 19 -46.69 -8.04 11.84
C VAL A 19 -46.51 -6.98 10.75
N ALA A 20 -45.29 -6.78 10.26
CA ALA A 20 -45.00 -5.85 9.18
C ALA A 20 -45.70 -6.23 7.86
N ALA A 21 -45.75 -7.52 7.52
CA ALA A 21 -46.48 -8.02 6.34
C ALA A 21 -47.98 -7.78 6.46
N ARG A 22 -48.56 -7.88 7.67
CA ARG A 22 -49.98 -7.59 7.90
C ARG A 22 -50.34 -6.14 7.54
N LEU A 23 -49.43 -5.20 7.82
CA LEU A 23 -49.62 -3.79 7.45
C LEU A 23 -49.63 -3.59 5.92
N LEU A 24 -48.89 -4.42 5.18
CA LEU A 24 -48.91 -4.42 3.71
C LEU A 24 -50.16 -5.08 3.13
N TYR A 25 -50.71 -6.08 3.83
CA TYR A 25 -51.85 -6.88 3.39
C TYR A 25 -52.98 -6.82 4.43
N PRO A 26 -53.67 -5.66 4.56
CA PRO A 26 -54.73 -5.48 5.54
C PRO A 26 -55.91 -6.41 5.22
N GLY A 27 -56.04 -7.49 6.00
CA GLY A 27 -57.05 -8.54 5.80
C GLY A 27 -56.47 -9.96 5.83
N ALA A 28 -55.15 -10.11 5.74
CA ALA A 28 -54.49 -11.40 5.91
C ALA A 28 -54.52 -11.86 7.38
N VAL A 29 -54.51 -13.17 7.62
CA VAL A 29 -54.42 -13.78 8.96
C VAL A 29 -53.02 -14.30 9.23
N LEU A 30 -52.55 -14.19 10.48
CA LEU A 30 -51.23 -14.66 10.89
C LEU A 30 -51.34 -16.11 11.37
N VAL A 31 -50.47 -16.98 10.86
CA VAL A 31 -50.45 -18.40 11.23
C VAL A 31 -49.02 -18.85 11.42
N PHE A 32 -48.71 -19.39 12.60
CA PHE A 32 -47.43 -20.06 12.82
C PHE A 32 -47.51 -21.50 12.31
N PRO A 33 -46.64 -21.91 11.36
CA PRO A 33 -46.64 -23.27 10.84
C PRO A 33 -46.04 -24.30 11.81
N GLY A 34 -45.40 -23.85 12.89
CA GLY A 34 -44.81 -24.70 13.93
C GLY A 34 -44.75 -24.02 15.30
N ALA A 35 -43.72 -24.37 16.08
CA ALA A 35 -43.55 -23.86 17.44
C ALA A 35 -42.97 -22.43 17.44
N GLN A 36 -43.21 -21.69 18.52
CA GLN A 36 -42.54 -20.43 18.81
C GLN A 36 -41.37 -20.66 19.76
N GLU A 37 -40.33 -19.85 19.65
CA GLU A 37 -39.32 -19.77 20.70
C GLU A 37 -39.93 -19.35 22.04
N LYS A 38 -39.31 -19.79 23.14
CA LYS A 38 -39.81 -19.56 24.51
C LYS A 38 -40.09 -18.08 24.77
N ASN A 39 -39.16 -17.20 24.41
CA ASN A 39 -39.27 -15.76 24.66
C ASN A 39 -40.38 -15.10 23.84
N LEU A 40 -40.50 -15.48 22.56
CA LEU A 40 -41.60 -15.02 21.72
C LEU A 40 -42.95 -15.50 22.28
N ARG A 41 -43.03 -16.76 22.71
CA ARG A 41 -44.25 -17.31 23.30
C ARG A 41 -44.66 -16.57 24.57
N ASP A 42 -43.70 -16.26 25.43
CA ASP A 42 -43.94 -15.54 26.67
C ASP A 42 -44.38 -14.09 26.38
N TYR A 43 -43.76 -13.43 25.40
CA TYR A 43 -44.19 -12.11 24.91
C TYR A 43 -45.60 -12.12 24.32
N LEU A 44 -45.92 -13.10 23.46
CA LEU A 44 -47.23 -13.24 22.83
C LEU A 44 -48.36 -13.50 23.84
N ALA A 45 -48.06 -14.04 25.03
CA ALA A 45 -49.05 -14.22 26.09
C ALA A 45 -49.52 -12.88 26.67
N GLU A 46 -48.70 -11.84 26.58
CA GLU A 46 -48.98 -10.48 27.08
C GLU A 46 -49.37 -9.50 25.97
N ALA A 47 -49.08 -9.84 24.70
CA ALA A 47 -49.32 -8.96 23.56
C ALA A 47 -50.82 -8.72 23.26
N SER A 48 -51.18 -7.47 22.95
CA SER A 48 -52.55 -7.09 22.59
C SER A 48 -52.96 -7.68 21.23
N PRO A 49 -54.13 -8.33 21.12
CA PRO A 49 -54.68 -8.77 19.83
C PRO A 49 -55.03 -7.62 18.87
N GLU A 50 -55.18 -6.40 19.39
CA GLU A 50 -55.46 -5.20 18.56
C GLU A 50 -54.23 -4.78 17.74
N ASP A 51 -53.02 -4.98 18.29
CA ASP A 51 -51.77 -4.56 17.65
C ASP A 51 -51.21 -5.64 16.71
N THR A 52 -51.38 -6.91 17.07
CA THR A 52 -50.89 -8.07 16.31
C THR A 52 -51.89 -8.55 15.24
N GLY A 53 -53.18 -8.34 15.46
CA GLY A 53 -54.27 -8.92 14.68
C GLY A 53 -54.58 -10.39 15.05
N PRO A 54 -55.61 -11.01 14.44
CA PRO A 54 -55.97 -12.39 14.71
C PRO A 54 -54.84 -13.35 14.28
N ILE A 55 -54.21 -13.95 15.28
CA ILE A 55 -53.33 -15.11 15.13
C ILE A 55 -54.21 -16.37 15.18
N VAL A 56 -54.31 -17.07 14.06
CA VAL A 56 -55.15 -18.26 13.92
C VAL A 56 -54.27 -19.50 14.09
N ARG A 57 -54.74 -20.50 14.84
CA ARG A 57 -53.98 -21.75 15.01
C ARG A 57 -53.98 -22.51 13.68
N MET A 58 -52.87 -23.17 13.39
CA MET A 58 -52.70 -23.94 12.15
C MET A 58 -53.85 -24.92 11.86
N LYS A 59 -54.34 -25.63 12.89
CA LYS A 59 -55.46 -26.57 12.76
C LYS A 59 -56.81 -25.94 12.36
N ASP A 60 -56.95 -24.63 12.53
CA ASP A 60 -58.18 -23.87 12.28
C ASP A 60 -58.15 -23.24 10.85
N ILE A 61 -57.14 -23.56 10.03
CA ILE A 61 -56.92 -23.07 8.67
C ILE A 61 -57.26 -24.16 7.64
N ASP A 62 -58.21 -23.87 6.77
CA ASP A 62 -58.50 -24.70 5.59
C ASP A 62 -57.56 -24.30 4.43
N LEU A 63 -56.59 -25.17 4.13
CA LEU A 63 -55.58 -24.94 3.10
C LEU A 63 -56.16 -24.82 1.68
N ASP A 64 -57.35 -25.38 1.41
CA ASP A 64 -57.98 -25.28 0.09
C ASP A 64 -58.69 -23.93 -0.13
N MET A 65 -58.93 -23.18 0.94
CA MET A 65 -59.51 -21.83 0.89
C MET A 65 -58.45 -20.73 0.77
N VAL A 66 -57.15 -21.07 0.80
CA VAL A 66 -56.05 -20.10 0.68
C VAL A 66 -55.91 -19.64 -0.76
N THR A 67 -56.00 -18.33 -0.98
CA THR A 67 -55.88 -17.69 -2.32
C THR A 67 -54.57 -16.94 -2.47
N ARG A 68 -53.97 -16.52 -1.35
CA ARG A 68 -52.65 -15.89 -1.30
C ARG A 68 -51.89 -16.35 -0.06
N LEU A 69 -50.66 -16.79 -0.24
CA LEU A 69 -49.73 -17.18 0.81
C LEU A 69 -48.54 -16.20 0.82
N ILE A 70 -48.37 -15.49 1.92
CA ILE A 70 -47.26 -14.56 2.15
C ILE A 70 -46.32 -15.22 3.16
N ILE A 71 -45.08 -15.43 2.75
CA ILE A 71 -44.04 -16.08 3.54
C ILE A 71 -43.02 -15.02 3.89
N VAL A 72 -42.73 -14.88 5.18
CA VAL A 72 -41.73 -13.94 5.68
C VAL A 72 -40.62 -14.68 6.41
N ASP A 73 -39.42 -14.12 6.36
CA ASP A 73 -38.24 -14.62 7.06
C ASP A 73 -37.88 -16.09 6.74
N ASN A 74 -38.30 -16.54 5.56
CA ASN A 74 -37.98 -17.87 5.08
C ASN A 74 -38.26 -17.95 3.58
N ARG A 75 -37.31 -18.52 2.83
CA ARG A 75 -37.53 -18.94 1.45
C ARG A 75 -37.48 -20.44 1.23
N GLN A 76 -37.23 -21.26 2.27
CA GLN A 76 -37.03 -22.70 2.10
C GLN A 76 -38.33 -23.49 2.26
N LEU A 77 -38.60 -24.41 1.32
CA LEU A 77 -39.83 -25.23 1.30
C LEU A 77 -39.95 -26.15 2.51
N SER A 78 -38.84 -26.69 3.00
CA SER A 78 -38.79 -27.62 4.14
C SER A 78 -39.19 -26.96 5.47
N ARG A 79 -39.12 -25.63 5.57
CA ARG A 79 -39.32 -24.86 6.80
C ARG A 79 -40.73 -24.28 6.98
N ILE A 80 -41.68 -24.53 6.09
CA ILE A 80 -43.06 -23.98 6.17
C ILE A 80 -44.15 -24.99 6.57
N GLY A 81 -43.78 -26.21 6.97
CA GLY A 81 -44.74 -27.20 7.48
C GLY A 81 -45.80 -27.61 6.45
N GLU A 82 -47.07 -27.73 6.87
CA GLU A 82 -48.14 -28.23 5.99
C GLU A 82 -48.48 -27.29 4.82
N PHE A 83 -48.10 -26.01 4.90
CA PHE A 83 -48.27 -25.04 3.80
C PHE A 83 -47.42 -25.39 2.57
N ALA A 84 -46.39 -26.25 2.71
CA ALA A 84 -45.66 -26.78 1.55
C ALA A 84 -46.57 -27.48 0.54
N ARG A 85 -47.73 -28.03 0.97
CA ARG A 85 -48.69 -28.74 0.10
C ARG A 85 -49.46 -27.83 -0.86
N ILE A 86 -49.51 -26.52 -0.60
CA ILE A 86 -50.23 -25.57 -1.44
C ILE A 86 -49.33 -24.77 -2.36
N ILE A 87 -48.00 -24.92 -2.23
CA ILE A 87 -47.03 -24.34 -3.16
C ILE A 87 -47.21 -24.97 -4.54
N GLY A 88 -47.43 -24.14 -5.55
CA GLY A 88 -47.66 -24.57 -6.95
C GLY A 88 -49.10 -24.98 -7.28
N LYS A 89 -50.05 -24.91 -6.34
CA LYS A 89 -51.47 -25.14 -6.65
C LYS A 89 -52.03 -24.01 -7.55
N PRO A 90 -52.77 -24.33 -8.64
CA PRO A 90 -53.40 -23.31 -9.48
C PRO A 90 -54.39 -22.46 -8.67
N GLY A 91 -54.27 -21.13 -8.73
CA GLY A 91 -55.13 -20.20 -8.01
C GLY A 91 -54.60 -19.72 -6.65
N VAL A 92 -53.41 -20.16 -6.23
CA VAL A 92 -52.73 -19.67 -5.03
C VAL A 92 -51.56 -18.76 -5.41
N GLU A 93 -51.64 -17.48 -5.07
CA GLU A 93 -50.54 -16.52 -5.25
C GLU A 93 -49.53 -16.68 -4.08
N VAL A 94 -48.24 -16.86 -4.39
CA VAL A 94 -47.18 -17.03 -3.37
C VAL A 94 -46.24 -15.82 -3.40
N ILE A 95 -46.03 -15.19 -2.25
CA ILE A 95 -45.16 -14.02 -2.08
C ILE A 95 -44.13 -14.32 -0.99
N VAL A 96 -42.85 -14.07 -1.25
CA VAL A 96 -41.75 -14.30 -0.29
C VAL A 96 -41.03 -12.99 0.02
N TYR A 97 -40.80 -12.75 1.31
CA TYR A 97 -39.92 -11.71 1.84
C TYR A 97 -38.88 -12.37 2.73
N ASP A 98 -37.60 -12.27 2.39
CA ASP A 98 -36.56 -12.96 3.14
C ASP A 98 -35.21 -12.25 3.01
N HIS A 99 -34.28 -12.52 3.94
CA HIS A 99 -32.95 -11.91 3.96
C HIS A 99 -31.79 -12.93 3.83
N HIS A 100 -32.08 -14.22 3.90
CA HIS A 100 -31.08 -15.29 3.82
C HIS A 100 -30.44 -15.44 2.42
N PRO A 101 -29.27 -16.08 2.28
CA PRO A 101 -28.71 -16.43 0.97
C PRO A 101 -29.55 -17.49 0.23
N CYS A 102 -29.45 -17.53 -1.10
CA CYS A 102 -30.18 -18.51 -1.93
C CYS A 102 -29.74 -19.96 -1.64
N SER A 103 -30.68 -20.89 -1.70
CA SER A 103 -30.46 -22.32 -1.49
C SER A 103 -31.13 -23.18 -2.57
N THR A 104 -30.78 -24.47 -2.62
CA THR A 104 -31.42 -25.41 -3.56
C THR A 104 -32.86 -25.78 -3.18
N GLU A 105 -33.32 -25.39 -1.99
CA GLU A 105 -34.67 -25.67 -1.46
C GLU A 105 -35.61 -24.46 -1.54
N ASP A 106 -35.22 -23.43 -2.30
CA ASP A 106 -35.95 -22.16 -2.36
C ASP A 106 -37.34 -22.34 -3.01
N ILE A 107 -38.33 -21.68 -2.43
CA ILE A 107 -39.73 -21.70 -2.85
C ILE A 107 -39.87 -20.89 -4.14
N SER A 108 -40.45 -21.50 -5.17
CA SER A 108 -40.82 -20.78 -6.39
C SER A 108 -42.02 -19.87 -6.12
N ALA A 109 -41.75 -18.59 -5.86
CA ALA A 109 -42.75 -17.56 -5.57
C ALA A 109 -43.15 -16.77 -6.83
N HIS A 110 -44.37 -16.24 -6.84
CA HIS A 110 -44.84 -15.33 -7.89
C HIS A 110 -44.22 -13.94 -7.72
N LYS A 111 -43.93 -13.56 -6.48
CA LYS A 111 -43.21 -12.35 -6.12
C LYS A 111 -42.24 -12.66 -5.01
N GLU A 112 -41.00 -12.20 -5.18
CA GLU A 112 -39.92 -12.43 -4.23
C GLU A 112 -39.20 -11.11 -3.97
N VAL A 113 -39.00 -10.79 -2.69
CA VAL A 113 -38.18 -9.66 -2.25
C VAL A 113 -37.16 -10.21 -1.27
N CYS A 114 -35.99 -10.54 -1.83
CA CYS A 114 -34.90 -11.17 -1.12
C CYS A 114 -33.70 -10.23 -1.09
N ILE A 115 -33.44 -9.62 0.06
CA ILE A 115 -32.39 -8.61 0.24
C ILE A 115 -31.53 -9.02 1.43
N GLU A 116 -30.23 -9.21 1.20
CA GLU A 116 -29.28 -9.61 2.23
C GLU A 116 -28.98 -8.45 3.19
N LEU A 117 -29.83 -8.32 4.22
CA LEU A 117 -29.69 -7.43 5.37
C LEU A 117 -29.50 -8.24 6.65
N GLY A 118 -29.20 -7.56 7.76
CA GLY A 118 -29.01 -8.19 9.07
C GLY A 118 -30.30 -8.66 9.76
N SER A 119 -31.48 -8.40 9.20
CA SER A 119 -32.77 -8.96 9.63
C SER A 119 -33.82 -8.81 8.52
N ASN A 120 -34.81 -9.70 8.48
CA ASN A 120 -35.96 -9.55 7.58
C ASN A 120 -36.92 -8.43 8.06
N ALA A 121 -37.00 -8.14 9.36
CA ALA A 121 -37.73 -6.97 9.87
C ALA A 121 -37.20 -5.65 9.30
N ALA A 122 -35.88 -5.52 9.07
CA ALA A 122 -35.31 -4.35 8.41
C ALA A 122 -35.74 -4.24 6.94
N VAL A 123 -35.77 -5.36 6.20
CA VAL A 123 -36.30 -5.42 4.83
C VAL A 123 -37.74 -4.92 4.79
N MET A 124 -38.58 -5.46 5.68
CA MET A 124 -40.00 -5.11 5.77
C MET A 124 -40.21 -3.65 6.15
N THR A 125 -39.40 -3.11 7.06
CA THR A 125 -39.44 -1.70 7.46
C THR A 125 -39.12 -0.77 6.29
N GLY A 126 -38.13 -1.12 5.46
CA GLY A 126 -37.82 -0.39 4.23
C GLY A 126 -39.03 -0.31 3.29
N ILE A 127 -39.72 -1.44 3.08
CA ILE A 127 -40.89 -1.54 2.22
C ILE A 127 -42.07 -0.72 2.76
N LEU A 128 -42.31 -0.74 4.08
CA LEU A 128 -43.35 0.07 4.72
C LEU A 128 -43.08 1.57 4.49
N LYS A 129 -41.83 2.00 4.67
CA LYS A 129 -41.42 3.39 4.46
C LYS A 129 -41.59 3.83 3.00
N GLU A 130 -41.16 3.01 2.04
CA GLU A 130 -41.33 3.29 0.61
C GLU A 130 -42.80 3.43 0.20
N LYS A 131 -43.69 2.66 0.83
CA LYS A 131 -45.14 2.72 0.60
C LYS A 131 -45.86 3.79 1.42
N GLY A 132 -45.14 4.52 2.27
CA GLY A 132 -45.74 5.53 3.15
C GLY A 132 -46.68 4.97 4.22
N ILE A 133 -46.49 3.70 4.60
CA ILE A 133 -47.28 3.03 5.65
C ILE A 133 -46.54 3.20 6.97
N VAL A 134 -47.20 3.78 7.96
CA VAL A 134 -46.62 4.05 9.28
C VAL A 134 -47.28 3.15 10.33
N PRO A 135 -46.54 2.23 10.99
CA PRO A 135 -47.06 1.43 12.09
C PRO A 135 -47.43 2.30 13.29
N ASN A 136 -48.36 1.83 14.13
CA ASN A 136 -48.57 2.46 15.44
C ASN A 136 -47.36 2.19 16.37
N PRO A 137 -47.22 2.90 17.50
CA PRO A 137 -46.06 2.73 18.40
C PRO A 137 -45.84 1.30 18.90
N ALA A 138 -46.91 0.54 19.18
CA ALA A 138 -46.81 -0.85 19.63
C ALA A 138 -46.28 -1.76 18.50
N GLN A 139 -46.81 -1.60 17.28
CA GLN A 139 -46.34 -2.30 16.08
C GLN A 139 -44.91 -1.91 15.72
N ALA A 140 -44.54 -0.64 15.85
CA ALA A 140 -43.16 -0.17 15.64
C ALA A 140 -42.20 -0.82 16.64
N THR A 141 -42.62 -0.95 17.90
CA THR A 141 -41.87 -1.67 18.95
C THR A 141 -41.69 -3.14 18.59
N MET A 142 -42.76 -3.83 18.18
CA MET A 142 -42.71 -5.25 17.78
C MET A 142 -41.78 -5.48 16.58
N ILE A 143 -41.84 -4.61 15.56
CA ILE A 143 -40.97 -4.73 14.39
C ILE A 143 -39.50 -4.48 14.78
N ALA A 144 -39.25 -3.52 15.67
CA ALA A 144 -37.90 -3.21 16.15
C ALA A 144 -37.28 -4.36 16.96
N MET A 145 -38.09 -5.15 17.68
CA MET A 145 -37.59 -6.33 18.41
C MET A 145 -36.94 -7.36 17.46
N GLY A 146 -37.51 -7.58 16.27
CA GLY A 146 -36.92 -8.46 15.26
C GLY A 146 -35.54 -8.01 14.80
N ILE A 147 -35.36 -6.70 14.53
CA ILE A 147 -34.05 -6.14 14.17
C ILE A 147 -33.05 -6.34 15.31
N TYR A 148 -33.43 -6.06 16.56
CA TYR A 148 -32.53 -6.21 17.70
C TYR A 148 -32.11 -7.66 17.98
N GLU A 149 -32.98 -8.64 17.73
CA GLU A 149 -32.67 -10.05 17.91
C GLU A 149 -31.64 -10.51 16.87
N ASP A 150 -31.94 -10.32 15.59
CA ASP A 150 -31.15 -10.94 14.52
C ASP A 150 -29.83 -10.21 14.21
N THR A 151 -29.75 -8.93 14.57
CA THR A 151 -28.50 -8.15 14.53
C THR A 151 -27.66 -8.24 15.81
N GLY A 152 -28.15 -8.94 16.84
CA GLY A 152 -27.49 -9.02 18.14
C GLY A 152 -27.33 -7.65 18.79
N SER A 153 -28.40 -6.85 18.78
CA SER A 153 -28.39 -5.44 19.19
C SER A 153 -27.36 -4.60 18.39
N LEU A 154 -27.29 -4.82 17.08
CA LEU A 154 -26.38 -4.19 16.13
C LEU A 154 -24.89 -4.56 16.28
N LEU A 155 -24.57 -5.61 17.04
CA LEU A 155 -23.19 -6.03 17.31
C LEU A 155 -22.70 -7.16 16.40
N PHE A 156 -23.59 -7.85 15.71
CA PHE A 156 -23.21 -8.95 14.83
C PHE A 156 -22.55 -8.44 13.54
N PRO A 157 -21.50 -9.11 13.01
CA PRO A 157 -20.83 -8.71 11.78
C PRO A 157 -21.71 -8.70 10.51
N SER A 158 -22.86 -9.39 10.56
CA SER A 158 -23.90 -9.38 9.52
C SER A 158 -24.74 -8.10 9.49
N THR A 159 -24.65 -7.25 10.53
CA THR A 159 -25.41 -6.00 10.63
C THR A 159 -24.96 -5.00 9.56
N THR A 160 -25.91 -4.45 8.81
CA THR A 160 -25.67 -3.48 7.74
C THR A 160 -26.05 -2.05 8.15
N PRO A 161 -25.55 -1.00 7.47
CA PRO A 161 -26.02 0.37 7.66
C PRO A 161 -27.53 0.54 7.45
N GLU A 162 -28.13 -0.28 6.59
CA GLU A 162 -29.55 -0.29 6.28
C GLU A 162 -30.38 -0.77 7.48
N ASP A 163 -29.91 -1.74 8.26
CA ASP A 163 -30.54 -2.18 9.51
C ASP A 163 -30.61 -1.04 10.53
N CYS A 164 -29.51 -0.30 10.68
CA CYS A 164 -29.45 0.88 11.56
C CYS A 164 -30.45 1.97 11.13
N ARG A 165 -30.62 2.18 9.81
CA ARG A 165 -31.60 3.16 9.28
C ARG A 165 -33.03 2.67 9.46
N ALA A 166 -33.29 1.38 9.25
CA ALA A 166 -34.59 0.78 9.50
C ALA A 166 -34.99 0.97 10.97
N LEU A 167 -34.08 0.64 11.90
CA LEU A 167 -34.31 0.85 13.32
C LEU A 167 -34.54 2.32 13.67
N ALA A 168 -33.75 3.24 13.10
CA ALA A 168 -33.96 4.68 13.29
C ALA A 168 -35.38 5.11 12.88
N ASN A 169 -35.90 4.60 11.76
CA ASN A 169 -37.27 4.90 11.31
C ASN A 169 -38.32 4.37 12.30
N LEU A 170 -38.14 3.16 12.83
CA LEU A 170 -39.06 2.58 13.81
C LEU A 170 -39.08 3.39 15.12
N LEU A 171 -37.92 3.91 15.54
CA LEU A 171 -37.82 4.82 16.68
C LEU A 171 -38.51 6.17 16.39
N GLU A 172 -38.36 6.71 15.19
CA GLU A 172 -39.11 7.91 14.75
C GLU A 172 -40.63 7.68 14.76
N TRP A 173 -41.09 6.46 14.47
CA TRP A 173 -42.50 6.06 14.55
C TRP A 173 -42.97 5.70 15.97
N GLY A 174 -42.10 5.81 16.97
CA GLY A 174 -42.47 5.69 18.38
C GLY A 174 -42.20 4.34 19.02
N ALA A 175 -41.31 3.52 18.48
CA ALA A 175 -40.88 2.26 19.12
C ALA A 175 -40.29 2.50 20.53
N ASP A 176 -40.71 1.72 21.53
CA ASP A 176 -40.28 1.85 22.92
C ASP A 176 -39.07 0.95 23.24
N LEU A 177 -37.89 1.57 23.36
CA LEU A 177 -36.65 0.90 23.73
C LEU A 177 -36.69 0.22 25.09
N LYS A 178 -37.54 0.68 26.02
CA LYS A 178 -37.68 0.05 27.35
C LYS A 178 -38.35 -1.31 27.24
N GLU A 179 -39.37 -1.44 26.39
CA GLU A 179 -40.03 -2.72 26.14
C GLU A 179 -39.15 -3.67 25.35
N ILE A 180 -38.43 -3.15 24.33
CA ILE A 180 -37.44 -3.92 23.57
C ILE A 180 -36.36 -4.48 24.50
N SER A 181 -35.80 -3.63 25.36
CA SER A 181 -34.80 -4.04 26.34
C SER A 181 -35.31 -5.13 27.28
N ARG A 182 -36.56 -5.01 27.76
CA ARG A 182 -37.18 -6.03 28.64
C ARG A 182 -37.42 -7.36 27.92
N ALA A 183 -37.82 -7.32 26.65
CA ALA A 183 -38.11 -8.52 25.87
C ALA A 183 -36.82 -9.25 25.42
N ILE A 184 -35.72 -8.51 25.19
CA ILE A 184 -34.49 -9.05 24.59
C ILE A 184 -33.37 -9.29 25.60
N MET A 185 -33.22 -8.45 26.64
CA MET A 185 -32.18 -8.66 27.66
C MET A 185 -32.55 -9.79 28.61
N ARG A 186 -31.79 -10.89 28.54
CA ARG A 186 -31.87 -12.00 29.49
C ARG A 186 -31.18 -11.64 30.80
N GLU A 187 -31.93 -11.56 31.89
CA GLU A 187 -31.35 -11.61 33.24
C GLU A 187 -30.81 -13.04 33.48
N LEU A 188 -29.62 -13.16 34.07
CA LEU A 188 -29.06 -14.46 34.44
C LEU A 188 -29.77 -14.98 35.68
N GLU A 189 -30.26 -16.21 35.64
CA GLU A 189 -30.77 -16.89 36.83
C GLU A 189 -29.61 -17.19 37.81
N ALA A 190 -29.91 -17.35 39.10
CA ALA A 190 -28.90 -17.60 40.13
C ALA A 190 -28.02 -18.82 39.80
N GLU A 191 -28.63 -19.91 39.29
CA GLU A 191 -27.91 -21.12 38.89
C GLU A 191 -26.98 -20.89 37.68
N GLN A 192 -27.37 -20.02 36.74
CA GLN A 192 -26.54 -19.63 35.60
C GLN A 192 -25.36 -18.75 36.03
N VAL A 193 -25.56 -17.88 37.03
CA VAL A 193 -24.48 -17.08 37.62
C VAL A 193 -23.45 -17.99 38.30
N ASP A 194 -23.90 -18.99 39.05
CA ASP A 194 -23.02 -19.95 39.71
C ASP A 194 -22.17 -20.76 38.70
N VAL A 195 -22.79 -21.23 37.61
CA VAL A 195 -22.08 -21.92 36.53
C VAL A 195 -21.08 -21.01 35.84
N LEU A 196 -21.43 -19.74 35.59
CA LEU A 196 -20.53 -18.77 34.99
C LEU A 196 -19.32 -18.47 35.90
N ASP A 197 -19.54 -18.30 37.21
CA ASP A 197 -18.46 -18.13 38.20
C ASP A 197 -17.49 -19.32 38.21
N GLN A 198 -18.01 -20.56 38.13
CA GLN A 198 -17.18 -21.75 38.01
C GLN A 198 -16.37 -21.77 36.71
N LEU A 199 -16.99 -21.43 35.57
CA LEU A 199 -16.29 -21.34 34.29
C LEU A 199 -15.16 -20.30 34.33
N ILE A 200 -15.36 -19.16 35.01
CA ILE A 200 -14.33 -18.13 35.16
C ILE A 200 -13.18 -18.62 36.07
N LYS A 201 -13.50 -19.27 37.19
CA LYS A 201 -12.50 -19.76 38.16
C LYS A 201 -11.65 -20.89 37.63
N ASN A 202 -12.20 -21.74 36.75
CA ASN A 202 -11.52 -22.92 36.22
C ASN A 202 -10.85 -22.70 34.86
N VAL A 203 -10.71 -21.44 34.41
CA VAL A 203 -9.99 -21.13 33.17
C VAL A 203 -8.51 -21.49 33.29
N TYR A 204 -7.99 -22.20 32.28
CA TYR A 204 -6.56 -22.24 32.00
C TYR A 204 -6.31 -22.21 30.49
N ILE A 205 -5.17 -21.62 30.11
CA ILE A 205 -4.80 -21.44 28.69
C ILE A 205 -3.57 -22.31 28.39
N LEU A 206 -3.64 -23.07 27.30
CA LEU A 206 -2.52 -23.83 26.75
C LEU A 206 -2.07 -23.22 25.43
N HIS A 207 -0.76 -23.05 25.29
CA HIS A 207 -0.13 -22.62 24.04
C HIS A 207 0.15 -23.83 23.15
N ILE A 208 -0.73 -24.11 22.18
CA ILE A 208 -0.68 -25.29 21.31
C ILE A 208 -0.36 -24.82 19.89
N SER A 209 0.76 -25.28 19.30
CA SER A 209 1.13 -24.93 17.90
C SER A 209 1.20 -23.41 17.60
N GLY A 210 1.40 -22.59 18.64
CA GLY A 210 1.43 -21.12 18.55
C GLY A 210 0.04 -20.46 18.56
N ILE A 211 -0.96 -21.16 19.09
CA ILE A 211 -2.35 -20.77 19.24
C ILE A 211 -2.71 -20.82 20.73
N ASP A 212 -3.41 -19.81 21.22
CA ASP A 212 -3.82 -19.71 22.63
C ASP A 212 -5.18 -20.38 22.80
N VAL A 213 -5.18 -21.56 23.42
CA VAL A 213 -6.39 -22.37 23.60
C VAL A 213 -6.83 -22.36 25.05
N LEU A 214 -8.00 -21.81 25.29
CA LEU A 214 -8.65 -21.76 26.59
C LEU A 214 -9.44 -23.05 26.86
N PHE A 215 -9.24 -23.63 28.04
CA PHE A 215 -10.05 -24.73 28.56
C PHE A 215 -10.70 -24.29 29.87
N THR A 216 -11.95 -24.69 30.07
CA THR A 216 -12.68 -24.42 31.31
C THR A 216 -13.75 -25.48 31.58
N ARG A 217 -14.20 -25.54 32.83
CA ARG A 217 -15.19 -26.51 33.30
C ARG A 217 -16.11 -25.98 34.39
N SER A 218 -17.30 -26.55 34.46
CA SER A 218 -18.31 -26.27 35.49
C SER A 218 -19.11 -27.53 35.83
N GLU A 219 -19.64 -27.59 37.05
CA GLU A 219 -20.51 -28.66 37.53
C GLU A 219 -21.82 -28.07 38.10
N SER A 220 -22.94 -28.68 37.74
CA SER A 220 -24.26 -28.34 38.27
C SER A 220 -25.08 -29.61 38.56
N ALA A 221 -25.86 -29.57 39.63
CA ALA A 221 -26.77 -30.66 40.01
C ALA A 221 -27.95 -30.82 39.03
N GLY A 222 -28.33 -29.72 38.35
CA GLY A 222 -29.45 -29.66 37.41
C GLY A 222 -29.00 -29.37 35.98
N TYR A 223 -29.93 -29.50 35.03
CA TYR A 223 -29.71 -29.07 33.65
C TYR A 223 -29.79 -27.55 33.56
N ILE A 224 -28.73 -26.92 33.05
CA ILE A 224 -28.69 -25.47 32.83
C ILE A 224 -29.15 -25.18 31.41
N GLU A 225 -30.25 -24.43 31.30
CA GLU A 225 -30.76 -23.97 30.02
C GLU A 225 -29.75 -23.01 29.38
N ASP A 226 -29.46 -23.23 28.10
CA ASP A 226 -28.60 -22.39 27.26
C ASP A 226 -27.13 -22.22 27.72
N PHE A 227 -26.48 -23.32 28.12
CA PHE A 227 -25.05 -23.33 28.50
C PHE A 227 -24.11 -22.69 27.46
N ALA A 228 -24.42 -22.81 26.17
CA ALA A 228 -23.62 -22.22 25.10
C ALA A 228 -23.59 -20.67 25.16
N MET A 229 -24.66 -20.05 25.68
CA MET A 229 -24.72 -18.61 25.91
C MET A 229 -23.77 -18.17 27.03
N LEU A 230 -23.66 -18.95 28.11
CA LEU A 230 -22.71 -18.66 29.20
C LEU A 230 -21.26 -18.72 28.69
N VAL A 231 -20.95 -19.72 27.87
CA VAL A 231 -19.65 -19.85 27.21
C VAL A 231 -19.39 -18.69 26.23
N HIS A 232 -20.42 -18.23 25.51
CA HIS A 232 -20.31 -17.05 24.65
C HIS A 232 -19.98 -15.77 25.45
N LYS A 233 -20.64 -15.55 26.60
CA LYS A 233 -20.33 -14.42 27.50
C LYS A 233 -18.88 -14.47 28.02
N LEU A 234 -18.34 -15.66 28.25
CA LEU A 234 -16.94 -15.87 28.67
C LEU A 234 -15.93 -15.38 27.62
N ARG A 235 -16.27 -15.43 26.32
CA ARG A 235 -15.40 -14.97 25.23
C ARG A 235 -15.03 -13.49 25.35
N GLY A 236 -15.96 -12.65 25.83
CA GLY A 236 -15.69 -11.23 26.04
C GLY A 236 -14.73 -10.94 27.21
N MET A 237 -14.47 -11.95 28.06
CA MET A 237 -13.68 -11.79 29.29
C MET A 237 -12.23 -12.24 29.13
N PHE A 238 -11.92 -13.09 28.13
CA PHE A 238 -10.58 -13.66 27.95
C PHE A 238 -10.12 -13.56 26.49
N ASP A 239 -8.86 -13.18 26.28
CA ASP A 239 -8.22 -13.12 24.97
C ASP A 239 -7.65 -14.50 24.60
N ALA A 240 -8.42 -15.31 23.86
CA ALA A 240 -8.04 -16.64 23.41
C ALA A 240 -8.44 -16.88 21.96
N ASP A 241 -7.57 -17.56 21.20
CA ASP A 241 -7.78 -17.87 19.78
C ASP A 241 -8.84 -18.99 19.62
N ALA A 242 -8.90 -19.94 20.55
CA ALA A 242 -9.90 -20.99 20.63
C ALA A 242 -10.28 -21.28 22.10
N MET A 243 -11.49 -21.78 22.32
CA MET A 243 -12.05 -22.03 23.64
C MET A 243 -12.87 -23.31 23.66
N PHE A 244 -12.69 -24.12 24.71
CA PHE A 244 -13.47 -25.31 24.96
C PHE A 244 -13.95 -25.33 26.41
N ALA A 245 -15.26 -25.41 26.59
CA ALA A 245 -15.92 -25.44 27.89
C ALA A 245 -16.66 -26.76 28.11
N LEU A 246 -16.45 -27.38 29.27
CA LEU A 246 -17.11 -28.62 29.70
C LEU A 246 -18.07 -28.35 30.86
N GLY A 247 -19.35 -28.65 30.68
CA GLY A 247 -20.35 -28.55 31.75
C GLY A 247 -20.87 -29.93 32.15
N LEU A 248 -20.58 -30.41 33.37
CA LEU A 248 -21.28 -31.56 33.93
C LEU A 248 -22.62 -31.10 34.49
N MET A 249 -23.71 -31.61 33.92
CA MET A 249 -25.08 -31.26 34.29
C MET A 249 -25.89 -32.53 34.50
N GLY A 250 -26.14 -32.88 35.77
CA GLY A 250 -26.69 -34.18 36.13
C GLY A 250 -25.73 -35.32 35.73
N GLU A 251 -26.19 -36.24 34.87
CA GLU A 251 -25.39 -37.41 34.43
C GLU A 251 -24.72 -37.23 33.06
N ARG A 252 -24.71 -36.01 32.50
CA ARG A 252 -24.15 -35.76 31.16
C ARG A 252 -23.15 -34.60 31.17
N ILE A 253 -22.12 -34.74 30.35
CA ILE A 253 -21.15 -33.68 30.09
C ILE A 253 -21.49 -33.01 28.76
N TYR A 254 -21.58 -31.70 28.77
CA TYR A 254 -21.80 -30.87 27.59
C TYR A 254 -20.50 -30.17 27.22
N LEU A 255 -20.06 -30.37 25.98
CA LEU A 255 -18.92 -29.67 25.40
C LEU A 255 -19.43 -28.52 24.53
N VAL A 256 -18.91 -27.32 24.75
CA VAL A 256 -19.08 -26.18 23.84
C VAL A 256 -17.71 -25.74 23.35
N ALA A 257 -17.54 -25.76 22.03
CA ALA A 257 -16.30 -25.38 21.37
C ALA A 257 -16.50 -24.09 20.56
N ARG A 258 -15.55 -23.17 20.67
CA ARG A 258 -15.49 -21.92 19.88
C ARG A 258 -14.08 -21.73 19.35
N SER A 259 -13.96 -21.38 18.08
CA SER A 259 -12.68 -21.10 17.44
C SER A 259 -12.78 -19.85 16.60
N THR A 260 -11.79 -18.96 16.73
CA THR A 260 -11.62 -17.78 15.88
C THR A 260 -10.63 -18.03 14.75
N LEU A 261 -9.94 -19.18 14.76
CA LEU A 261 -8.85 -19.51 13.86
C LEU A 261 -9.13 -20.82 13.10
N PRO A 262 -8.99 -20.85 11.76
CA PRO A 262 -9.21 -22.05 10.96
C PRO A 262 -8.21 -23.18 11.25
N GLN A 263 -7.10 -22.89 11.94
CA GLN A 263 -6.10 -23.87 12.37
C GLN A 263 -6.60 -24.82 13.46
N ILE A 264 -7.70 -24.48 14.15
CA ILE A 264 -8.43 -25.37 15.07
C ILE A 264 -9.90 -25.37 14.64
N ASN A 265 -10.35 -26.46 14.04
CA ASN A 265 -11.73 -26.63 13.61
C ASN A 265 -12.59 -27.14 14.78
N ALA A 266 -13.49 -26.30 15.29
CA ALA A 266 -14.37 -26.65 16.40
C ALA A 266 -15.32 -27.82 16.07
N ALA A 267 -15.81 -27.91 14.83
CA ALA A 267 -16.70 -28.98 14.40
C ALA A 267 -15.99 -30.34 14.39
N ASP A 268 -14.76 -30.39 13.86
CA ASP A 268 -13.98 -31.64 13.82
C ASP A 268 -13.70 -32.16 15.24
N ILE A 269 -13.36 -31.26 16.17
CA ILE A 269 -13.16 -31.63 17.58
C ILE A 269 -14.46 -32.14 18.22
N ALA A 270 -15.58 -31.44 18.03
CA ALA A 270 -16.86 -31.84 18.60
C ALA A 270 -17.37 -33.17 18.03
N ALA A 271 -17.13 -33.45 16.74
CA ALA A 271 -17.53 -34.70 16.09
C ALA A 271 -16.90 -35.94 16.76
N HIS A 272 -15.68 -35.83 17.28
CA HIS A 272 -15.02 -36.93 18.03
C HIS A 272 -15.71 -37.26 19.36
N PHE A 273 -16.53 -36.34 19.87
CA PHE A 273 -17.35 -36.51 21.07
C PHE A 273 -18.82 -36.81 20.74
N GLY A 274 -19.14 -37.11 19.47
CA GLY A 274 -20.51 -37.36 19.01
C GLY A 274 -21.35 -36.09 18.85
N GLY A 275 -20.69 -34.93 18.74
CA GLY A 275 -21.30 -33.62 18.51
C GLY A 275 -21.28 -33.17 17.06
N GLY A 276 -21.64 -31.90 16.83
CA GLY A 276 -21.67 -31.27 15.51
C GLY A 276 -21.70 -29.75 15.60
N GLY A 277 -21.59 -29.07 14.45
CA GLY A 277 -21.63 -27.62 14.34
C GLY A 277 -20.81 -27.08 13.17
N HIS A 278 -20.41 -25.82 13.27
CA HIS A 278 -19.58 -25.11 12.31
C HIS A 278 -18.10 -25.08 12.74
N PRO A 279 -17.16 -24.84 11.82
CA PRO A 279 -15.74 -24.75 12.16
C PRO A 279 -15.38 -23.73 13.24
N THR A 280 -16.21 -22.70 13.41
CA THR A 280 -16.04 -21.65 14.43
C THR A 280 -16.82 -21.91 15.71
N ALA A 281 -17.85 -22.76 15.69
CA ALA A 281 -18.76 -22.98 16.80
C ALA A 281 -19.41 -24.37 16.72
N ALA A 282 -19.18 -25.20 17.72
CA ALA A 282 -19.73 -26.55 17.79
C ALA A 282 -20.10 -26.95 19.22
N ALA A 283 -20.90 -28.01 19.35
CA ALA A 283 -21.28 -28.57 20.65
C ALA A 283 -21.39 -30.09 20.59
N ALA A 284 -21.20 -30.76 21.74
CA ALA A 284 -21.38 -32.20 21.90
C ALA A 284 -22.02 -32.55 23.25
N SER A 285 -22.77 -33.65 23.30
CA SER A 285 -23.31 -34.21 24.55
C SER A 285 -22.70 -35.59 24.78
N ILE A 286 -22.02 -35.77 25.91
CA ILE A 286 -21.15 -36.89 26.19
C ILE A 286 -21.77 -37.70 27.34
N ARG A 287 -21.96 -39.01 27.11
CA ARG A 287 -22.46 -39.97 28.11
C ARG A 287 -21.30 -40.53 28.95
N GLU A 288 -20.58 -39.65 29.63
CA GLU A 288 -19.50 -39.98 30.56
C GLU A 288 -19.71 -39.20 31.86
N THR A 289 -19.41 -39.81 33.01
CA THR A 289 -19.61 -39.19 34.33
C THR A 289 -18.36 -38.51 34.86
N SER A 290 -17.16 -38.83 34.35
CA SER A 290 -15.91 -38.23 34.81
C SER A 290 -15.51 -37.07 33.90
N LEU A 291 -15.62 -35.85 34.44
CA LEU A 291 -15.24 -34.64 33.73
C LEU A 291 -13.73 -34.58 33.46
N ASP A 292 -12.89 -35.07 34.39
CA ASP A 292 -11.44 -35.15 34.20
C ASP A 292 -11.03 -36.07 33.03
N LEU A 293 -11.76 -37.16 32.80
CA LEU A 293 -11.45 -38.09 31.71
C LEU A 293 -11.74 -37.47 30.34
N VAL A 294 -12.88 -36.78 30.23
CA VAL A 294 -13.28 -36.06 29.02
C VAL A 294 -12.33 -34.90 28.73
N GLU A 295 -11.98 -34.13 29.76
CA GLU A 295 -11.05 -33.01 29.67
C GLU A 295 -9.68 -33.44 29.14
N ASN A 296 -9.11 -34.52 29.68
CA ASN A 296 -7.82 -35.05 29.22
C ASN A 296 -7.88 -35.52 27.76
N ARG A 297 -8.97 -36.19 27.35
CA ARG A 297 -9.17 -36.59 25.94
C ARG A 297 -9.27 -35.38 25.02
N LEU A 298 -10.02 -34.37 25.43
CA LEU A 298 -10.21 -33.14 24.68
C LEU A 298 -8.89 -32.40 24.47
N VAL A 299 -8.12 -32.18 25.53
CA VAL A 299 -6.80 -31.52 25.45
C VAL A 299 -5.87 -32.27 24.50
N ASN A 300 -5.82 -33.61 24.58
CA ASN A 300 -4.97 -34.41 23.69
C ASN A 300 -5.43 -34.37 22.23
N LEU A 301 -6.74 -34.36 21.98
CA LEU A 301 -7.29 -34.25 20.64
C LEU A 301 -6.97 -32.88 20.03
N VAL A 302 -7.18 -31.79 20.78
CA VAL A 302 -6.85 -30.44 20.31
C VAL A 302 -5.35 -30.31 20.01
N LYS A 303 -4.47 -30.89 20.84
CA LYS A 303 -3.02 -30.94 20.55
C LYS A 303 -2.67 -31.65 19.25
N LYS A 304 -3.45 -32.66 18.87
CA LYS A 304 -3.22 -33.47 17.67
C LYS A 304 -3.74 -32.78 16.40
N GLU A 305 -4.92 -32.19 16.48
CA GLU A 305 -5.60 -31.59 15.32
C GLU A 305 -5.17 -30.13 15.05
N ALA A 306 -4.55 -29.46 16.02
CA ALA A 306 -4.10 -28.07 15.87
C ALA A 306 -2.97 -27.93 14.84
N LYS A 307 -3.25 -27.23 13.75
CA LYS A 307 -2.25 -26.91 12.72
C LYS A 307 -1.30 -25.78 13.16
N PRO A 308 -0.03 -25.80 12.75
CA PRO A 308 0.93 -24.72 13.06
C PRO A 308 0.47 -23.37 12.51
N ARG A 309 0.59 -22.32 13.32
CA ARG A 309 0.30 -20.94 12.90
C ARG A 309 1.38 -20.35 11.98
N ILE A 310 2.64 -20.77 12.14
CA ILE A 310 3.80 -20.33 11.35
C ILE A 310 4.66 -21.55 11.04
N THR A 311 5.01 -21.72 9.77
CA THR A 311 5.80 -22.83 9.22
C THR A 311 7.17 -22.38 8.72
N ALA A 312 8.02 -23.32 8.35
CA ALA A 312 9.31 -23.05 7.72
C ALA A 312 9.17 -22.27 6.40
N ARG A 313 8.13 -22.58 5.61
CA ARG A 313 7.81 -21.92 4.34
C ARG A 313 7.58 -20.41 4.52
N ASP A 314 6.99 -20.01 5.64
CA ASP A 314 6.65 -18.61 5.91
C ASP A 314 7.87 -17.75 6.25
N ILE A 315 8.97 -18.37 6.72
CA ILE A 315 10.13 -17.67 7.28
C ILE A 315 11.44 -17.96 6.54
N MET A 316 11.43 -18.91 5.60
CA MET A 316 12.61 -19.30 4.84
C MET A 316 13.00 -18.27 3.79
N THR A 317 14.30 -18.23 3.49
CA THR A 317 14.88 -17.42 2.41
C THR A 317 15.06 -18.26 1.15
N PHE A 318 14.64 -17.73 0.00
CA PHE A 318 14.77 -18.33 -1.34
C PHE A 318 15.03 -17.23 -2.40
N PRO A 319 15.86 -17.45 -3.44
CA PRO A 319 16.61 -18.67 -3.78
C PRO A 319 17.81 -18.97 -2.87
N VAL A 320 18.10 -20.26 -2.67
CA VAL A 320 19.17 -20.72 -1.78
C VAL A 320 20.54 -20.60 -2.46
N ILE A 321 21.47 -19.95 -1.78
CA ILE A 321 22.87 -19.93 -2.20
C ILE A 321 23.55 -21.23 -1.78
N THR A 322 24.05 -21.97 -2.76
CA THR A 322 24.63 -23.31 -2.57
C THR A 322 26.03 -23.42 -3.15
N LEU A 323 26.78 -24.41 -2.69
CA LEU A 323 28.10 -24.78 -3.19
C LEU A 323 28.13 -26.27 -3.54
N GLY A 324 28.95 -26.64 -4.51
CA GLY A 324 29.18 -28.04 -4.85
C GLY A 324 30.25 -28.66 -3.95
N LEU A 325 30.19 -29.98 -3.76
CA LEU A 325 31.23 -30.76 -3.06
C LEU A 325 32.65 -30.53 -3.62
N GLY A 326 32.75 -30.28 -4.93
CA GLY A 326 34.00 -30.06 -5.64
C GLY A 326 34.52 -28.62 -5.62
N SER A 327 33.79 -27.68 -5.03
CA SER A 327 34.22 -26.28 -4.94
C SER A 327 35.46 -26.13 -4.07
N THR A 328 36.32 -25.15 -4.36
CA THR A 328 37.48 -24.84 -3.53
C THR A 328 37.14 -23.91 -2.37
N ILE A 329 38.03 -23.79 -1.39
CA ILE A 329 37.90 -22.83 -0.29
C ILE A 329 37.90 -21.38 -0.82
N ASP A 330 38.70 -21.05 -1.84
CA ASP A 330 38.70 -19.73 -2.45
C ASP A 330 37.42 -19.42 -3.23
N GLU A 331 36.85 -20.41 -3.91
CA GLU A 331 35.53 -20.30 -4.53
C GLU A 331 34.45 -20.09 -3.47
N ALA A 332 34.48 -20.85 -2.37
CA ALA A 332 33.57 -20.67 -1.25
C ALA A 332 33.71 -19.28 -0.62
N SER A 333 34.93 -18.77 -0.44
CA SER A 333 35.19 -17.41 0.06
C SER A 333 34.60 -16.36 -0.87
N SER A 334 34.81 -16.54 -2.18
CA SER A 334 34.26 -15.66 -3.21
C SER A 334 32.73 -15.64 -3.17
N VAL A 335 32.08 -16.79 -3.04
CA VAL A 335 30.61 -16.90 -2.91
C VAL A 335 30.13 -16.24 -1.62
N LEU A 336 30.67 -16.62 -0.46
CA LEU A 336 30.24 -16.08 0.83
C LEU A 336 30.41 -14.55 0.92
N ASN A 337 31.49 -14.01 0.36
CA ASN A 337 31.73 -12.57 0.30
C ASN A 337 30.81 -11.88 -0.71
N ARG A 338 30.63 -12.48 -1.90
CA ARG A 338 29.75 -11.95 -2.95
C ARG A 338 28.33 -11.78 -2.44
N TYR A 339 27.72 -12.82 -1.87
CA TYR A 339 26.34 -12.78 -1.35
C TYR A 339 26.23 -12.19 0.06
N ASN A 340 27.35 -11.76 0.64
CA ASN A 340 27.45 -11.30 2.03
C ASN A 340 26.78 -12.24 3.06
N ILE A 341 26.92 -13.55 2.87
CA ILE A 341 26.37 -14.58 3.75
C ILE A 341 27.46 -15.19 4.63
N ASN A 342 27.06 -15.66 5.82
CA ASN A 342 27.98 -16.26 6.78
C ASN A 342 28.11 -17.78 6.65
N ALA A 343 27.20 -18.42 5.93
CA ALA A 343 27.21 -19.85 5.67
C ALA A 343 26.47 -20.15 4.36
N ALA A 344 26.84 -21.24 3.71
CA ALA A 344 26.18 -21.74 2.51
C ALA A 344 25.94 -23.25 2.63
N VAL A 345 24.87 -23.73 2.02
CA VAL A 345 24.56 -25.16 1.93
C VAL A 345 25.43 -25.79 0.86
N VAL A 346 26.04 -26.92 1.18
CA VAL A 346 26.79 -27.74 0.23
C VAL A 346 25.88 -28.87 -0.24
N GLN A 347 25.72 -29.02 -1.55
CA GLN A 347 24.80 -29.98 -2.15
C GLN A 347 25.45 -30.88 -3.20
N THR A 348 24.79 -32.00 -3.50
CA THR A 348 25.13 -32.87 -4.64
C THR A 348 24.65 -32.23 -5.95
N ARG A 349 25.04 -32.82 -7.08
CA ARG A 349 24.54 -32.38 -8.41
C ARG A 349 23.02 -32.50 -8.54
N ASP A 350 22.41 -33.39 -7.77
CA ASP A 350 20.96 -33.66 -7.79
C ASP A 350 20.16 -32.73 -6.85
N GLY A 351 20.79 -31.71 -6.25
CA GLY A 351 20.14 -30.70 -5.39
C GLY A 351 19.99 -31.10 -3.91
N ARG A 352 20.54 -32.25 -3.52
CA ARG A 352 20.42 -32.81 -2.16
C ARG A 352 21.43 -32.16 -1.21
N PRO A 353 21.02 -31.61 -0.06
CA PRO A 353 21.96 -31.01 0.89
C PRO A 353 22.77 -32.09 1.60
N VAL A 354 24.10 -31.91 1.65
CA VAL A 354 25.06 -32.89 2.22
C VAL A 354 26.03 -32.26 3.22
N GLY A 355 26.00 -30.94 3.37
CA GLY A 355 26.75 -30.26 4.41
C GLY A 355 26.55 -28.75 4.41
N ILE A 356 27.23 -28.07 5.34
CA ILE A 356 27.25 -26.61 5.43
C ILE A 356 28.70 -26.14 5.56
N ILE A 357 29.06 -25.09 4.83
CA ILE A 357 30.35 -24.42 4.97
C ILE A 357 30.14 -23.00 5.50
N THR A 358 30.94 -22.59 6.49
CA THR A 358 30.81 -21.27 7.15
C THR A 358 31.96 -20.35 6.78
N ARG A 359 31.72 -19.03 6.82
CA ARG A 359 32.73 -17.99 6.57
C ARG A 359 33.92 -18.14 7.52
N GLN A 360 33.67 -18.49 8.77
CA GLN A 360 34.74 -18.71 9.76
C GLN A 360 35.68 -19.85 9.35
N VAL A 361 35.14 -20.97 8.87
CA VAL A 361 35.95 -22.12 8.40
C VAL A 361 36.75 -21.70 7.17
N VAL A 362 36.11 -21.05 6.20
CA VAL A 362 36.74 -20.60 4.96
C VAL A 362 37.87 -19.60 5.23
N THR A 363 37.64 -18.57 6.03
CA THR A 363 38.66 -17.57 6.36
C THR A 363 39.84 -18.17 7.11
N ARG A 364 39.61 -19.11 8.03
CA ARG A 364 40.71 -19.83 8.72
C ARG A 364 41.50 -20.71 7.75
N ALA A 365 40.83 -21.45 6.88
CA ALA A 365 41.47 -22.27 5.86
C ALA A 365 42.34 -21.41 4.92
N GLN A 366 41.84 -20.24 4.47
CA GLN A 366 42.64 -19.28 3.70
C GLN A 366 43.85 -18.73 4.48
N GLY A 367 43.67 -18.39 5.76
CA GLY A 367 44.76 -17.96 6.64
C GLY A 367 45.87 -19.00 6.85
N HIS A 368 45.55 -20.28 6.65
CA HIS A 368 46.51 -21.40 6.68
C HIS A 368 47.00 -21.82 5.27
N GLY A 369 46.70 -21.05 4.22
CA GLY A 369 47.15 -21.33 2.85
C GLY A 369 46.39 -22.46 2.13
N LEU A 370 45.22 -22.85 2.63
CA LEU A 370 44.41 -23.97 2.10
C LEU A 370 43.36 -23.52 1.07
N GLY A 371 43.58 -22.40 0.36
CA GLY A 371 42.62 -21.83 -0.59
C GLY A 371 42.20 -22.79 -1.72
N GLY A 372 43.12 -23.63 -2.20
CA GLY A 372 42.86 -24.64 -3.23
C GLY A 372 42.19 -25.93 -2.73
N ALA A 373 42.08 -26.12 -1.41
CA ALA A 373 41.48 -27.33 -0.84
C ALA A 373 39.97 -27.39 -1.09
N LYS A 374 39.37 -28.58 -1.04
CA LYS A 374 37.96 -28.78 -1.42
C LYS A 374 37.01 -28.56 -0.26
N VAL A 375 35.86 -27.94 -0.52
CA VAL A 375 34.82 -27.65 0.47
C VAL A 375 34.35 -28.93 1.19
N LYS A 376 34.23 -30.05 0.47
CA LYS A 376 33.83 -31.35 1.05
C LYS A 376 34.72 -31.83 2.21
N ASP A 377 35.97 -31.38 2.28
CA ASP A 377 36.95 -31.81 3.29
C ASP A 377 36.84 -30.98 4.58
N TYR A 378 36.19 -29.80 4.53
CA TYR A 378 36.07 -28.87 5.66
C TYR A 378 34.61 -28.54 6.03
N MET A 379 33.63 -28.99 5.25
CA MET A 379 32.21 -28.75 5.54
C MET A 379 31.74 -29.54 6.76
N ILE A 380 30.76 -28.98 7.46
CA ILE A 380 29.99 -29.68 8.50
C ILE A 380 29.06 -30.67 7.80
N ARG A 381 29.14 -31.96 8.18
CA ARG A 381 28.41 -33.06 7.53
C ARG A 381 27.14 -33.48 8.25
N ASP A 382 27.13 -33.44 9.58
CA ASP A 382 25.93 -33.68 10.36
C ASP A 382 25.09 -32.40 10.35
N ILE A 383 24.23 -32.29 9.36
CA ILE A 383 23.30 -31.18 9.20
C ILE A 383 21.88 -31.69 9.43
N LYS A 384 21.13 -30.97 10.25
CA LYS A 384 19.69 -31.14 10.39
C LYS A 384 18.98 -30.35 9.28
N GLN A 385 17.79 -30.78 8.94
CA GLN A 385 16.94 -30.20 7.90
C GLN A 385 15.47 -30.28 8.32
N VAL A 386 14.62 -29.46 7.71
CA VAL A 386 13.17 -29.42 7.98
C VAL A 386 12.36 -29.44 6.69
N SER A 387 11.11 -29.90 6.75
CA SER A 387 10.17 -29.75 5.64
C SER A 387 9.63 -28.31 5.56
N PRO A 388 9.08 -27.88 4.42
CA PRO A 388 8.45 -26.56 4.31
C PRO A 388 7.33 -26.32 5.32
N ASP A 389 6.62 -27.37 5.72
CA ASP A 389 5.47 -27.26 6.63
C ASP A 389 5.88 -27.41 8.12
N ALA A 390 7.18 -27.53 8.40
CA ALA A 390 7.69 -27.70 9.74
C ALA A 390 7.34 -26.50 10.64
N PRO A 391 6.85 -26.71 11.87
CA PRO A 391 6.43 -25.64 12.77
C PRO A 391 7.62 -24.87 13.35
N ILE A 392 7.39 -23.61 13.74
CA ILE A 392 8.44 -22.75 14.28
C ILE A 392 9.16 -23.29 15.52
N TRP A 393 8.49 -24.08 16.37
CA TRP A 393 9.12 -24.66 17.56
C TRP A 393 10.20 -25.68 17.20
N GLU A 394 9.98 -26.46 16.13
CA GLU A 394 10.95 -27.44 15.63
C GLU A 394 12.18 -26.71 15.09
N ILE A 395 11.94 -25.66 14.28
CA ILE A 395 12.98 -24.78 13.75
C ILE A 395 13.79 -24.15 14.89
N ARG A 396 13.09 -23.67 15.94
CA ARG A 396 13.72 -23.08 17.13
C ARG A 396 14.62 -24.09 17.84
N THR A 397 14.14 -25.30 18.08
CA THR A 397 14.93 -26.37 18.72
C THR A 397 16.15 -26.72 17.88
N LEU A 398 16.02 -26.86 16.56
CA LEU A 398 17.15 -27.20 15.70
C LEU A 398 18.21 -26.08 15.60
N ILE A 399 17.79 -24.81 15.60
CA ILE A 399 18.72 -23.67 15.50
C ILE A 399 19.34 -23.31 16.86
N ILE A 400 18.55 -23.31 17.94
CA ILE A 400 19.00 -22.91 19.28
C ILE A 400 19.67 -24.08 19.98
N ASP A 401 18.94 -25.18 20.20
CA ASP A 401 19.42 -26.33 20.96
C ASP A 401 20.43 -27.14 20.13
N GLY A 402 20.13 -27.31 18.84
CA GLY A 402 21.04 -27.95 17.88
C GLY A 402 22.23 -27.09 17.45
N ASN A 403 22.29 -25.81 17.88
CA ASN A 403 23.33 -24.82 17.54
C ASN A 403 23.66 -24.71 16.04
N GLN A 404 22.73 -25.10 15.17
CA GLN A 404 22.91 -25.06 13.73
C GLN A 404 22.39 -23.72 13.19
N ARG A 405 23.31 -22.78 12.94
CA ARG A 405 22.97 -21.38 12.58
C ARG A 405 22.28 -21.19 11.22
N LEU A 406 22.29 -22.21 10.37
CA LEU A 406 21.68 -22.25 9.04
C LEU A 406 20.98 -23.60 8.89
N LEU A 407 19.65 -23.58 8.72
CA LEU A 407 18.83 -24.78 8.61
C LEU A 407 18.29 -24.89 7.16
N PRO A 408 18.69 -25.90 6.39
CA PRO A 408 18.11 -26.18 5.08
C PRO A 408 16.64 -26.61 5.20
N VAL A 409 15.80 -26.03 4.36
CA VAL A 409 14.42 -26.47 4.13
C VAL A 409 14.41 -27.34 2.89
N VAL A 410 13.90 -28.56 3.03
CA VAL A 410 14.02 -29.62 2.02
C VAL A 410 12.64 -30.14 1.66
N ASP A 411 12.33 -30.13 0.37
CA ASP A 411 11.12 -30.68 -0.21
C ASP A 411 11.50 -31.64 -1.35
N ASP A 412 10.89 -32.83 -1.40
CA ASP A 412 11.28 -33.91 -2.33
C ASP A 412 12.80 -34.16 -2.44
N MET A 413 13.49 -34.07 -1.29
CA MET A 413 14.95 -34.20 -1.16
C MET A 413 15.78 -33.11 -1.85
N GLN A 414 15.15 -32.04 -2.33
CA GLN A 414 15.85 -30.87 -2.85
C GLN A 414 15.83 -29.72 -1.87
N THR A 415 16.90 -28.93 -1.85
CA THR A 415 16.97 -27.73 -1.02
C THR A 415 16.10 -26.63 -1.63
N VAL A 416 14.95 -26.35 -1.01
CA VAL A 416 13.99 -25.33 -1.47
C VAL A 416 14.08 -24.02 -0.69
N GLY A 417 14.77 -24.01 0.44
CA GLY A 417 14.92 -22.81 1.27
C GLY A 417 16.02 -22.95 2.31
N VAL A 418 16.36 -21.84 2.96
CA VAL A 418 17.20 -21.86 4.16
C VAL A 418 16.64 -20.92 5.22
N ILE A 419 16.80 -21.28 6.48
CA ILE A 419 16.42 -20.46 7.63
C ILE A 419 17.67 -20.18 8.44
N THR A 420 18.00 -18.90 8.62
CA THR A 420 19.09 -18.50 9.50
C THR A 420 18.59 -18.19 10.90
N ARG A 421 19.51 -18.17 11.87
CA ARG A 421 19.19 -17.67 13.22
C ARG A 421 18.63 -16.23 13.19
N THR A 422 19.06 -15.39 12.25
CA THR A 422 18.52 -14.03 12.10
C THR A 422 17.06 -14.07 11.67
N ASP A 423 16.68 -14.97 10.75
CA ASP A 423 15.30 -15.10 10.29
C ASP A 423 14.40 -15.59 11.42
N LEU A 424 14.86 -16.57 12.20
CA LEU A 424 14.16 -17.01 13.43
C LEU A 424 14.00 -15.87 14.44
N MET A 425 15.06 -15.09 14.71
CA MET A 425 15.02 -14.00 15.69
C MET A 425 14.08 -12.87 15.29
N MET A 426 13.96 -12.55 13.99
CA MET A 426 13.01 -11.54 13.51
C MET A 426 11.57 -11.94 13.85
N VAL A 427 11.21 -13.21 13.60
CA VAL A 427 9.88 -13.74 13.88
C VAL A 427 9.61 -13.87 15.38
N LEU A 428 10.63 -14.24 16.18
CA LEU A 428 10.51 -14.29 17.64
C LEU A 428 10.36 -12.90 18.26
N HIS A 429 11.01 -11.87 17.70
CA HIS A 429 10.92 -10.49 18.20
C HIS A 429 9.51 -9.90 17.98
N GLU A 430 8.85 -10.23 16.86
CA GLU A 430 7.45 -9.87 16.61
C GLU A 430 6.49 -10.45 17.67
N LYS A 431 6.79 -11.63 18.22
CA LYS A 431 5.98 -12.29 19.25
C LYS A 431 6.33 -11.91 20.69
N MET A 432 7.61 -11.74 21.04
CA MET A 432 8.03 -11.38 22.40
C MET A 432 7.50 -10.00 22.84
N ALA A 433 7.29 -9.08 21.90
CA ALA A 433 6.64 -7.79 22.16
C ALA A 433 5.21 -7.91 22.72
N ARG A 434 4.53 -9.07 22.57
CA ARG A 434 3.20 -9.31 23.13
C ARG A 434 3.21 -9.84 24.57
N VAL A 435 4.29 -10.50 25.00
CA VAL A 435 4.34 -11.24 26.27
C VAL A 435 4.84 -10.38 27.44
N GLU A 436 5.64 -9.34 27.18
CA GLU A 436 6.30 -8.56 28.25
C GLU A 436 5.51 -7.36 28.79
N GLY A 437 4.25 -7.14 28.37
CA GLY A 437 3.41 -6.04 28.90
C GLY A 437 3.97 -4.62 28.68
N LEU A 438 5.10 -4.49 27.98
CA LEU A 438 5.54 -3.26 27.37
C LEU A 438 4.49 -2.88 26.34
N GLU A 439 3.82 -1.75 26.52
CA GLU A 439 2.89 -1.25 25.51
C GLU A 439 3.54 -1.39 24.13
N PRO A 440 2.89 -2.11 23.19
CA PRO A 440 3.45 -2.25 21.88
C PRO A 440 3.51 -0.84 21.29
N ARG A 441 4.72 -0.28 21.17
CA ARG A 441 5.01 0.52 19.98
C ARG A 441 4.92 -0.47 18.83
N ALA A 442 3.68 -0.67 18.37
CA ALA A 442 3.28 -1.59 17.34
C ALA A 442 4.36 -1.67 16.26
N VAL A 443 5.15 -2.74 16.28
CA VAL A 443 5.47 -3.41 15.03
C VAL A 443 4.27 -4.31 14.75
N GLN A 444 3.11 -3.67 14.54
CA GLN A 444 2.18 -4.19 13.54
C GLN A 444 3.05 -4.40 12.31
N THR A 445 2.97 -5.55 11.66
CA THR A 445 3.16 -5.60 10.21
C THR A 445 2.25 -4.52 9.67
N LYS A 446 2.79 -3.31 9.48
CA LYS A 446 2.01 -2.14 9.14
C LYS A 446 1.47 -2.44 7.76
N ASN A 447 0.19 -2.75 7.70
CA ASN A 447 -0.45 -2.92 6.43
C ASN A 447 -0.74 -1.51 5.90
N LEU A 448 -0.01 -1.13 4.85
CA LEU A 448 -0.18 0.13 4.16
C LEU A 448 -1.33 0.08 3.15
N LYS A 449 -2.18 -0.95 3.10
CA LYS A 449 -3.34 -1.03 2.20
C LYS A 449 -4.20 0.22 2.26
N ASN A 450 -4.54 0.71 3.46
CA ASN A 450 -5.33 1.93 3.60
C ASN A 450 -4.57 3.16 3.08
N LEU A 451 -3.25 3.21 3.27
CA LEU A 451 -2.43 4.32 2.77
C LEU A 451 -2.25 4.25 1.25
N LEU A 452 -2.18 3.05 0.68
CA LEU A 452 -2.18 2.81 -0.77
C LEU A 452 -3.50 3.28 -1.37
N ASP A 453 -4.63 2.92 -0.75
CA ASP A 453 -5.98 3.33 -1.20
C ASP A 453 -6.21 4.84 -1.07
N GLU A 454 -5.75 5.45 0.04
CA GLU A 454 -5.87 6.91 0.28
C GLU A 454 -5.03 7.74 -0.70
N ARG A 455 -3.82 7.28 -1.06
CA ARG A 455 -2.80 8.12 -1.71
C ARG A 455 -2.59 7.80 -3.18
N LEU A 456 -2.98 6.62 -3.67
CA LEU A 456 -2.88 6.28 -5.07
C LEU A 456 -4.20 6.55 -5.81
N PRO A 457 -4.15 6.97 -7.08
CA PRO A 457 -5.32 6.93 -7.94
C PRO A 457 -5.91 5.52 -7.97
N ARG A 458 -7.25 5.41 -7.96
CA ARG A 458 -7.98 4.13 -7.94
C ARG A 458 -7.52 3.18 -9.05
N GLU A 459 -7.28 3.70 -10.24
CA GLU A 459 -6.78 2.95 -11.40
C GLU A 459 -5.42 2.30 -11.11
N LEU A 460 -4.53 3.02 -10.44
CA LEU A 460 -3.20 2.53 -10.10
C LEU A 460 -3.23 1.52 -8.95
N PHE A 461 -4.10 1.73 -7.96
CA PHE A 461 -4.33 0.77 -6.88
C PHE A 461 -4.79 -0.60 -7.43
N GLU A 462 -5.80 -0.60 -8.32
CA GLU A 462 -6.27 -1.83 -8.96
C GLU A 462 -5.19 -2.49 -9.82
N LEU A 463 -4.37 -1.68 -10.51
CA LEU A 463 -3.25 -2.18 -11.29
C LEU A 463 -2.21 -2.90 -10.42
N LEU A 464 -1.89 -2.38 -9.24
CA LEU A 464 -1.00 -3.05 -8.29
C LEU A 464 -1.60 -4.35 -7.73
N ARG A 465 -2.91 -4.40 -7.51
CA ARG A 465 -3.62 -5.63 -7.11
C ARG A 465 -3.53 -6.70 -8.19
N LEU A 466 -3.80 -6.33 -9.44
CA LEU A 466 -3.67 -7.22 -10.61
C LEU A 466 -2.22 -7.73 -10.79
N ALA A 467 -1.23 -6.86 -10.57
CA ALA A 467 0.19 -7.25 -10.60
C ALA A 467 0.48 -8.37 -9.58
N GLY A 468 -0.06 -8.23 -8.36
CA GLY A 468 0.03 -9.23 -7.30
C GLY A 468 -0.59 -10.58 -7.65
N GLU A 469 -1.80 -10.57 -8.18
CA GLU A 469 -2.53 -11.77 -8.60
C GLU A 469 -1.79 -12.51 -9.71
N LEU A 470 -1.33 -11.79 -10.73
CA LEU A 470 -0.55 -12.37 -11.81
C LEU A 470 0.76 -12.97 -11.30
N ALA A 471 1.51 -12.25 -10.45
CA ALA A 471 2.74 -12.77 -9.87
C ALA A 471 2.49 -14.06 -9.10
N SER A 472 1.42 -14.10 -8.27
CA SER A 472 1.04 -15.29 -7.52
C SER A 472 0.71 -16.48 -8.43
N SER A 473 0.00 -16.25 -9.55
CA SER A 473 -0.30 -17.30 -10.55
C SER A 473 0.96 -17.87 -11.24
N MET A 474 2.03 -17.07 -11.31
CA MET A 474 3.32 -17.46 -11.87
C MET A 474 4.27 -18.06 -10.83
N GLY A 475 3.86 -18.15 -9.56
CA GLY A 475 4.70 -18.61 -8.45
C GLY A 475 5.79 -17.60 -8.04
N TYR A 476 5.59 -16.31 -8.32
CA TYR A 476 6.52 -15.22 -7.99
C TYR A 476 5.98 -14.34 -6.86
N ASN A 477 6.91 -13.70 -6.14
CA ASN A 477 6.58 -12.60 -5.26
C ASN A 477 6.88 -11.26 -5.95
N VAL A 478 5.99 -10.29 -5.79
CA VAL A 478 6.16 -8.95 -6.34
C VAL A 478 5.93 -7.89 -5.28
N TYR A 479 6.83 -6.91 -5.27
CA TYR A 479 6.90 -5.90 -4.24
C TYR A 479 6.98 -4.51 -4.87
N LEU A 480 6.21 -3.57 -4.34
CA LEU A 480 6.41 -2.15 -4.57
C LEU A 480 7.61 -1.69 -3.73
N VAL A 481 8.61 -1.07 -4.34
CA VAL A 481 9.87 -0.70 -3.65
C VAL A 481 10.26 0.74 -3.93
N GLY A 482 11.28 1.26 -3.25
CA GLY A 482 11.94 2.50 -3.64
C GLY A 482 11.30 3.78 -3.10
N GLY A 483 11.42 4.84 -3.89
CA GLY A 483 11.09 6.20 -3.47
C GLY A 483 9.62 6.35 -3.09
N ILE A 484 8.74 5.67 -3.81
CA ILE A 484 7.30 5.74 -3.61
C ILE A 484 6.87 5.25 -2.21
N VAL A 485 7.48 4.17 -1.70
CA VAL A 485 7.15 3.63 -0.35
C VAL A 485 7.56 4.63 0.74
N ARG A 486 8.75 5.23 0.59
CA ARG A 486 9.23 6.30 1.49
C ARG A 486 8.30 7.51 1.43
N ASP A 487 7.98 7.96 0.22
CA ASP A 487 7.23 9.19 -0.01
C ASP A 487 5.78 9.04 0.47
N MET A 488 5.16 7.87 0.31
CA MET A 488 3.86 7.54 0.92
C MET A 488 3.89 7.71 2.44
N ILE A 489 4.90 7.14 3.12
CA ILE A 489 5.04 7.24 4.58
C ILE A 489 5.30 8.70 5.02
N LEU A 490 6.03 9.47 4.21
CA LEU A 490 6.30 10.89 4.44
C LEU A 490 5.13 11.80 4.03
N ARG A 491 4.06 11.27 3.45
CA ARG A 491 2.94 12.03 2.86
C ARG A 491 3.41 13.03 1.78
N ILE A 492 4.35 12.59 0.95
CA ILE A 492 4.80 13.26 -0.27
C ILE A 492 4.16 12.56 -1.46
N ASP A 493 3.69 13.33 -2.44
CA ASP A 493 3.06 12.75 -3.63
C ASP A 493 4.15 12.24 -4.58
N ASN A 494 4.04 10.96 -4.96
CA ASN A 494 4.96 10.29 -5.87
C ASN A 494 4.19 9.20 -6.61
N LEU A 495 4.27 9.21 -7.95
CA LEU A 495 3.60 8.25 -8.84
C LEU A 495 4.60 7.41 -9.64
N ASP A 496 5.90 7.47 -9.29
CA ASP A 496 6.94 6.64 -9.89
C ASP A 496 6.84 5.22 -9.32
N ILE A 497 6.37 4.28 -10.14
CA ILE A 497 6.12 2.89 -9.72
C ILE A 497 7.34 2.03 -10.04
N ASP A 498 8.05 1.64 -8.97
CA ASP A 498 9.13 0.66 -9.01
C ASP A 498 8.65 -0.68 -8.43
N LEU A 499 8.62 -1.73 -9.27
CA LEU A 499 8.31 -3.10 -8.88
C LEU A 499 9.58 -3.95 -8.87
N VAL A 500 9.74 -4.74 -7.81
CA VAL A 500 10.76 -5.80 -7.72
C VAL A 500 10.08 -7.16 -7.66
N VAL A 501 10.51 -8.06 -8.53
CA VAL A 501 9.99 -9.43 -8.63
C VAL A 501 11.06 -10.41 -8.15
N GLU A 502 10.74 -11.20 -7.13
CA GLU A 502 11.51 -12.41 -6.77
C GLU A 502 11.10 -13.54 -7.72
N GLY A 503 11.76 -13.59 -8.87
CA GLY A 503 11.42 -14.49 -9.98
C GLY A 503 12.10 -14.04 -11.28
N ASP A 504 11.44 -14.25 -12.41
CA ASP A 504 11.83 -13.62 -13.69
C ASP A 504 11.01 -12.35 -13.92
N GLY A 505 11.60 -11.20 -13.63
CA GLY A 505 10.94 -9.90 -13.78
C GLY A 505 10.65 -9.53 -15.24
N ILE A 506 11.43 -10.04 -16.21
CA ILE A 506 11.16 -9.78 -17.64
C ILE A 506 9.97 -10.62 -18.11
N ALA A 507 9.92 -11.90 -17.69
CA ALA A 507 8.78 -12.76 -17.97
C ALA A 507 7.50 -12.19 -17.34
N PHE A 508 7.58 -11.75 -16.08
CA PHE A 508 6.48 -11.07 -15.38
C PHE A 508 6.04 -9.80 -16.13
N ALA A 509 6.96 -8.89 -16.47
CA ALA A 509 6.60 -7.65 -17.17
C ALA A 509 5.94 -7.88 -18.54
N ARG A 510 6.38 -8.93 -19.26
CA ARG A 510 5.77 -9.33 -20.53
C ARG A 510 4.35 -9.88 -20.34
N ALA A 511 4.13 -10.70 -19.32
CA ALA A 511 2.80 -11.23 -19.02
C ALA A 511 1.86 -10.11 -18.54
N PHE A 512 2.37 -9.23 -17.67
CA PHE A 512 1.60 -8.15 -17.07
C PHE A 512 1.21 -7.08 -18.08
N SER A 513 2.13 -6.68 -18.97
CA SER A 513 1.80 -5.75 -20.06
C SER A 513 0.72 -6.29 -20.99
N ARG A 514 0.70 -7.61 -21.28
CA ARG A 514 -0.36 -8.25 -22.06
C ARG A 514 -1.70 -8.23 -21.35
N SER A 515 -1.75 -8.48 -20.04
CA SER A 515 -3.02 -8.51 -19.29
C SER A 515 -3.69 -7.15 -19.19
N ILE A 516 -2.92 -6.05 -19.26
CA ILE A 516 -3.45 -4.68 -19.17
C ILE A 516 -3.45 -3.93 -20.50
N GLY A 517 -3.07 -4.57 -21.62
CA GLY A 517 -3.00 -3.93 -22.93
C GLY A 517 -1.91 -2.85 -23.07
N ALA A 518 -0.85 -2.91 -22.27
CA ALA A 518 0.26 -1.96 -22.28
C ALA A 518 1.41 -2.41 -23.19
N ARG A 519 2.30 -1.46 -23.52
CA ARG A 519 3.57 -1.76 -24.21
C ARG A 519 4.66 -2.03 -23.18
N TYR A 520 5.62 -2.91 -23.50
CA TYR A 520 6.79 -3.10 -22.65
C TYR A 520 8.08 -3.11 -23.47
N ALA A 521 9.17 -2.68 -22.84
CA ALA A 521 10.53 -2.76 -23.36
C ALA A 521 11.43 -3.44 -22.33
N ALA A 522 12.21 -4.45 -22.75
CA ALA A 522 13.12 -5.17 -21.88
C ALA A 522 14.57 -4.72 -22.08
N HIS A 523 15.33 -4.72 -20.98
CA HIS A 523 16.76 -4.48 -20.94
C HIS A 523 17.46 -5.70 -20.32
N ASP A 524 17.67 -6.76 -21.11
CA ASP A 524 18.18 -8.06 -20.64
C ASP A 524 19.51 -7.96 -19.87
N LYS A 525 20.40 -7.04 -20.29
CA LYS A 525 21.69 -6.80 -19.63
C LYS A 525 21.55 -6.44 -18.14
N TYR A 526 20.45 -5.79 -17.76
CA TYR A 526 20.20 -5.34 -16.40
C TYR A 526 19.07 -6.10 -15.71
N LYS A 527 18.45 -7.08 -16.41
CA LYS A 527 17.27 -7.81 -15.96
C LYS A 527 16.12 -6.89 -15.52
N THR A 528 15.93 -5.79 -16.24
CA THR A 528 14.86 -4.81 -16.01
C THR A 528 13.96 -4.69 -17.23
N ALA A 529 12.74 -4.26 -17.02
CA ALA A 529 11.78 -3.94 -18.07
C ALA A 529 11.00 -2.68 -17.68
N VAL A 530 10.62 -1.89 -18.68
CA VAL A 530 9.76 -0.71 -18.52
C VAL A 530 8.43 -1.01 -19.20
N ILE A 531 7.34 -0.87 -18.46
CA ILE A 531 5.98 -0.96 -18.98
C ILE A 531 5.46 0.46 -19.19
N THR A 532 4.97 0.75 -20.39
CA THR A 532 4.38 2.05 -20.75
C THR A 532 2.87 1.90 -20.85
N LEU A 533 2.16 2.56 -19.94
CA LEU A 533 0.71 2.58 -19.85
C LEU A 533 0.08 3.44 -20.97
N PRO A 534 -1.22 3.25 -21.27
CA PRO A 534 -1.90 4.01 -22.34
C PRO A 534 -1.94 5.53 -22.13
N ASP A 535 -1.93 5.97 -20.88
CA ASP A 535 -1.90 7.38 -20.46
C ASP A 535 -0.50 8.02 -20.56
N GLY A 536 0.52 7.22 -20.88
CA GLY A 536 1.92 7.65 -20.97
C GLY A 536 2.74 7.44 -19.68
N ASN A 537 2.14 6.96 -18.59
CA ASN A 537 2.86 6.64 -17.36
C ASN A 537 3.72 5.39 -17.51
N HIS A 538 4.74 5.28 -16.65
CA HIS A 538 5.71 4.18 -16.69
C HIS A 538 5.72 3.37 -15.39
N ILE A 539 5.88 2.06 -15.54
CA ILE A 539 6.13 1.13 -14.43
C ILE A 539 7.47 0.46 -14.69
N ASP A 540 8.40 0.67 -13.78
CA ASP A 540 9.71 0.05 -13.81
C ASP A 540 9.65 -1.31 -13.10
N VAL A 541 10.01 -2.38 -13.80
CA VAL A 541 10.04 -3.73 -13.27
C VAL A 541 11.49 -4.21 -13.23
N ALA A 542 11.97 -4.57 -12.05
CA ALA A 542 13.27 -5.16 -11.85
C ALA A 542 13.16 -6.59 -11.31
N THR A 543 14.00 -7.47 -11.83
CA THR A 543 14.24 -8.75 -11.15
C THR A 543 15.05 -8.50 -9.88
N ALA A 544 14.63 -9.07 -8.74
CA ALA A 544 15.38 -9.01 -7.50
C ALA A 544 16.81 -9.49 -7.74
N ARG A 545 17.78 -8.63 -7.44
CA ARG A 545 19.16 -8.85 -7.85
C ARG A 545 20.17 -8.46 -6.81
N LEU A 546 21.27 -9.21 -6.82
CA LEU A 546 22.49 -8.86 -6.10
C LEU A 546 23.41 -8.08 -7.03
N GLU A 547 24.05 -7.04 -6.49
CA GLU A 547 25.07 -6.27 -7.19
C GLU A 547 26.44 -6.51 -6.54
N TYR A 548 27.42 -6.91 -7.35
CA TYR A 548 28.81 -7.08 -6.91
C TYR A 548 29.73 -6.09 -7.64
N TYR A 549 30.52 -5.33 -6.87
CA TYR A 549 31.48 -4.36 -7.37
C TYR A 549 32.89 -4.94 -7.34
N LYS A 550 33.50 -5.15 -8.51
CA LYS A 550 34.89 -5.65 -8.61
C LYS A 550 35.91 -4.66 -8.08
N THR A 551 35.68 -3.37 -8.31
CA THR A 551 36.52 -2.26 -7.86
C THR A 551 35.67 -1.07 -7.38
N PRO A 552 36.14 -0.28 -6.40
CA PRO A 552 35.45 0.92 -5.92
C PRO A 552 35.05 1.87 -7.06
N GLY A 553 33.77 2.27 -7.12
CA GLY A 553 33.25 3.21 -8.12
C GLY A 553 32.97 2.64 -9.53
N SER A 554 33.13 1.34 -9.75
CA SER A 554 32.80 0.66 -11.02
C SER A 554 31.30 0.33 -11.15
N LEU A 555 30.86 -0.06 -12.35
CA LEU A 555 29.50 -0.59 -12.55
C LEU A 555 29.38 -2.01 -11.97
N PRO A 556 28.26 -2.36 -11.31
CA PRO A 556 28.10 -3.68 -10.69
C PRO A 556 27.83 -4.79 -11.71
N ILE A 557 28.15 -6.03 -11.32
CA ILE A 557 27.69 -7.26 -11.98
C ILE A 557 26.40 -7.72 -11.30
N VAL A 558 25.41 -8.16 -12.10
CA VAL A 558 24.03 -8.45 -11.69
C VAL A 558 23.74 -9.96 -11.71
N GLU A 559 23.23 -10.52 -10.61
CA GLU A 559 22.74 -11.89 -10.49
C GLU A 559 21.37 -11.94 -9.79
N GLN A 560 20.56 -12.99 -9.99
CA GLN A 560 19.25 -13.14 -9.31
C GLN A 560 19.42 -13.36 -7.80
N SER A 561 18.60 -12.72 -6.98
CA SER A 561 18.63 -12.84 -5.52
C SER A 561 17.27 -12.66 -4.86
N THR A 562 17.25 -12.68 -3.53
CA THR A 562 16.08 -12.33 -2.72
C THR A 562 15.84 -10.82 -2.66
N LEU A 563 14.64 -10.40 -2.28
CA LEU A 563 14.26 -9.02 -1.99
C LEU A 563 15.17 -8.42 -0.92
N LYS A 564 15.46 -9.16 0.15
CA LYS A 564 16.33 -8.69 1.24
C LYS A 564 17.72 -8.30 0.73
N LEU A 565 18.30 -9.10 -0.18
CA LEU A 565 19.59 -8.80 -0.81
C LEU A 565 19.50 -7.66 -1.83
N ASP A 566 18.39 -7.54 -2.56
CA ASP A 566 18.13 -6.40 -3.46
C ASP A 566 17.98 -5.08 -2.71
N LEU A 567 17.33 -5.10 -1.55
CA LEU A 567 17.20 -3.93 -0.68
C LEU A 567 18.53 -3.60 -0.02
N TYR A 568 19.36 -4.60 0.34
CA TYR A 568 20.65 -4.37 1.00
C TYR A 568 21.64 -3.57 0.15
N ARG A 569 21.61 -3.73 -1.18
CA ARG A 569 22.51 -3.00 -2.11
C ARG A 569 22.15 -1.53 -2.33
N ARG A 570 21.01 -1.06 -1.80
CA ARG A 570 20.53 0.32 -1.98
C ARG A 570 21.39 1.32 -1.20
N ASP A 571 21.11 2.59 -1.37
CA ASP A 571 21.95 3.67 -0.84
C ASP A 571 21.74 3.92 0.66
N PHE A 572 20.48 4.09 1.08
CA PHE A 572 20.10 4.45 2.44
C PHE A 572 18.93 3.63 2.97
N THR A 573 18.89 3.43 4.29
CA THR A 573 17.83 2.70 5.01
C THR A 573 16.44 3.21 4.62
N ILE A 574 16.24 4.53 4.55
CA ILE A 574 14.95 5.13 4.17
C ILE A 574 14.44 4.72 2.79
N ASN A 575 15.31 4.19 1.92
CA ASN A 575 14.99 3.72 0.57
C ASN A 575 14.94 2.18 0.47
N THR A 576 14.98 1.47 1.60
CA THR A 576 15.04 -0.01 1.65
C THR A 576 13.75 -0.64 2.17
N MET A 577 12.65 0.11 2.18
CA MET A 577 11.32 -0.45 2.45
C MET A 577 10.70 -1.01 1.18
N ALA A 578 9.86 -2.03 1.37
CA ALA A 578 9.09 -2.66 0.31
C ALA A 578 7.66 -2.91 0.79
N VAL A 579 6.69 -2.94 -0.11
CA VAL A 579 5.31 -3.33 0.18
C VAL A 579 4.97 -4.55 -0.65
N SER A 580 4.53 -5.62 0.00
CA SER A 580 4.08 -6.83 -0.69
C SER A 580 2.78 -6.57 -1.44
N LEU A 581 2.73 -7.02 -2.70
CA LEU A 581 1.52 -6.92 -3.53
C LEU A 581 0.85 -8.28 -3.73
N ASN A 582 1.44 -9.39 -3.29
CA ASN A 582 0.80 -10.70 -3.42
C ASN A 582 -0.53 -10.77 -2.62
N PRO A 583 -1.58 -11.45 -3.10
CA PRO A 583 -2.93 -11.39 -2.51
C PRO A 583 -2.98 -11.72 -1.01
N GLN A 584 -2.25 -12.74 -0.57
CA GLN A 584 -2.24 -13.18 0.83
C GLN A 584 -1.60 -12.16 1.78
N ARG A 585 -0.73 -11.28 1.25
CA ARG A 585 0.08 -10.31 1.99
C ARG A 585 -0.05 -8.90 1.44
N PHE A 586 -1.14 -8.60 0.75
CA PHE A 586 -1.28 -7.33 0.03
C PHE A 586 -1.24 -6.15 1.01
N GLY A 587 -0.37 -5.18 0.71
CA GLY A 587 -0.18 -3.98 1.52
C GLY A 587 0.77 -4.16 2.70
N GLU A 588 1.34 -5.35 2.93
CA GLU A 588 2.26 -5.56 4.04
C GLU A 588 3.60 -4.83 3.83
N LEU A 589 3.96 -3.93 4.77
CA LEU A 589 5.24 -3.23 4.77
C LEU A 589 6.37 -4.12 5.31
N ILE A 590 7.39 -4.30 4.48
CA ILE A 590 8.62 -5.03 4.78
C ILE A 590 9.74 -4.01 5.03
N ASP A 591 10.30 -4.04 6.24
CA ASP A 591 11.42 -3.19 6.66
C ASP A 591 12.50 -4.02 7.38
N PHE A 592 13.48 -4.53 6.63
CA PHE A 592 14.58 -5.32 7.19
C PHE A 592 15.65 -4.51 7.94
N PHE A 593 15.72 -3.19 7.71
CA PHE A 593 16.89 -2.38 8.07
C PHE A 593 16.57 -1.21 9.01
N GLY A 594 15.31 -1.10 9.45
CA GLY A 594 14.87 -0.06 10.39
C GLY A 594 14.67 1.31 9.73
N ALA A 595 14.27 1.31 8.46
CA ALA A 595 13.92 2.49 7.69
C ALA A 595 12.85 3.35 8.38
N GLN A 596 11.82 2.72 8.95
CA GLN A 596 10.75 3.42 9.66
C GLN A 596 11.27 4.21 10.87
N ARG A 597 12.22 3.62 11.61
CA ARG A 597 12.87 4.29 12.74
C ARG A 597 13.68 5.49 12.25
N ASP A 598 14.49 5.31 11.20
CA ASP A 598 15.31 6.37 10.66
C ASP A 598 14.45 7.52 10.07
N ILE A 599 13.29 7.23 9.46
CA ILE A 599 12.30 8.24 9.06
C ILE A 599 11.77 9.00 10.27
N LYS A 600 11.35 8.28 11.32
CA LYS A 600 10.83 8.88 12.57
C LYS A 600 11.87 9.76 13.26
N GLU A 601 13.13 9.34 13.26
CA GLU A 601 14.26 10.08 13.84
C GLU A 601 14.82 11.16 12.90
N LYS A 602 14.28 11.29 11.67
CA LYS A 602 14.75 12.19 10.61
C LYS A 602 16.24 12.01 10.30
N ARG A 603 16.67 10.76 10.10
CA ARG A 603 18.07 10.38 9.87
C ARG A 603 18.29 9.75 8.51
N ILE A 604 19.41 10.12 7.86
CA ILE A 604 19.94 9.44 6.68
C ILE A 604 21.06 8.48 7.12
N ARG A 605 20.83 7.18 6.97
CA ARG A 605 21.77 6.12 7.35
C ARG A 605 22.11 5.23 6.16
N VAL A 606 23.38 4.93 5.97
CA VAL A 606 23.85 3.90 5.02
C VAL A 606 23.67 2.50 5.61
N LEU A 607 23.52 1.48 4.74
CA LEU A 607 23.29 0.10 5.18
C LEU A 607 24.55 -0.60 5.73
N HIS A 608 25.74 -0.18 5.28
CA HIS A 608 27.02 -0.74 5.72
C HIS A 608 28.16 0.26 5.51
N ALA A 609 29.28 0.02 6.20
CA ALA A 609 30.45 0.90 6.20
C ALA A 609 31.08 1.08 4.80
N MET A 610 30.93 0.10 3.92
CA MET A 610 31.48 0.12 2.55
C MET A 610 30.61 0.88 1.54
N SER A 611 29.43 1.39 1.92
CA SER A 611 28.47 2.00 0.98
C SER A 611 29.06 3.14 0.15
N PHE A 612 29.84 4.05 0.78
CA PHE A 612 30.53 5.13 0.06
C PHE A 612 31.83 4.70 -0.63
N VAL A 613 32.35 3.52 -0.31
CA VAL A 613 33.51 2.95 -1.02
C VAL A 613 33.05 2.30 -2.33
N GLU A 614 31.95 1.57 -2.29
CA GLU A 614 31.34 0.95 -3.46
C GLU A 614 30.84 2.02 -4.44
N ASP A 615 30.09 3.02 -3.95
CA ASP A 615 29.61 4.13 -4.76
C ASP A 615 29.74 5.49 -4.04
N PRO A 616 30.85 6.21 -4.26
CA PRO A 616 31.04 7.52 -3.64
C PRO A 616 30.06 8.60 -4.13
N SER A 617 29.34 8.39 -5.23
CA SER A 617 28.29 9.34 -5.67
C SER A 617 27.12 9.40 -4.68
N ARG A 618 26.95 8.36 -3.85
CA ARG A 618 25.96 8.34 -2.76
C ARG A 618 26.19 9.47 -1.74
N ILE A 619 27.39 10.04 -1.64
CA ILE A 619 27.63 11.20 -0.75
C ILE A 619 26.80 12.41 -1.20
N LEU A 620 26.75 12.68 -2.51
CA LEU A 620 25.95 13.77 -3.08
C LEU A 620 24.45 13.51 -2.87
N ARG A 621 24.02 12.26 -3.08
CA ARG A 621 22.64 11.82 -2.81
C ARG A 621 22.26 11.96 -1.34
N ALA A 622 23.17 11.63 -0.43
CA ALA A 622 22.93 11.71 1.02
C ALA A 622 22.62 13.14 1.42
N VAL A 623 23.42 14.10 0.94
CA VAL A 623 23.20 15.53 1.19
C VAL A 623 21.91 16.00 0.52
N ARG A 624 21.60 15.51 -0.68
CA ARG A 624 20.38 15.88 -1.39
C ARG A 624 19.13 15.44 -0.61
N PHE A 625 19.11 14.20 -0.12
CA PHE A 625 18.02 13.71 0.73
C PHE A 625 18.00 14.34 2.13
N GLU A 626 19.16 14.67 2.70
CA GLU A 626 19.25 15.46 3.94
C GLU A 626 18.47 16.77 3.80
N GLN A 627 18.69 17.50 2.70
CA GLN A 627 18.00 18.77 2.47
C GLN A 627 16.55 18.60 2.04
N ARG A 628 16.27 17.72 1.07
CA ARG A 628 14.92 17.51 0.53
C ARG A 628 13.89 17.16 1.61
N TYR A 629 14.26 16.30 2.56
CA TYR A 629 13.33 15.85 3.61
C TYR A 629 13.51 16.59 4.95
N GLY A 630 14.47 17.52 5.04
CA GLY A 630 14.82 18.17 6.32
C GLY A 630 15.34 17.17 7.36
N PHE A 631 16.11 16.17 6.91
CA PHE A 631 16.72 15.16 7.75
C PHE A 631 18.14 15.58 8.14
N ALA A 632 18.80 14.77 8.96
CA ALA A 632 20.21 14.92 9.27
C ALA A 632 20.99 13.63 8.94
N LEU A 633 22.23 13.75 8.48
CA LEU A 633 23.11 12.58 8.40
C LEU A 633 23.29 11.95 9.79
N GLY A 634 23.20 10.63 9.88
CA GLY A 634 23.51 9.89 11.10
C GLY A 634 24.99 10.03 11.48
N LYS A 635 25.33 9.95 12.78
CA LYS A 635 26.72 10.14 13.27
C LYS A 635 27.74 9.27 12.51
N GLN A 636 27.42 7.99 12.32
CA GLN A 636 28.26 7.06 11.57
C GLN A 636 28.33 7.41 10.08
N THR A 637 27.20 7.76 9.46
CA THR A 637 27.15 8.20 8.06
C THR A 637 28.07 9.40 7.83
N THR A 638 28.01 10.41 8.69
CA THR A 638 28.87 11.61 8.63
C THR A 638 30.35 11.24 8.75
N ALA A 639 30.70 10.36 9.69
CA ALA A 639 32.07 9.88 9.84
C ALA A 639 32.56 9.16 8.57
N LEU A 640 31.72 8.35 7.94
CA LEU A 640 32.04 7.66 6.69
C LEU A 640 32.18 8.63 5.51
N VAL A 641 31.38 9.69 5.45
CA VAL A 641 31.55 10.77 4.44
C VAL A 641 32.94 11.41 4.61
N HIS A 642 33.32 11.80 5.83
CA HIS A 642 34.62 12.41 6.08
C HIS A 642 35.78 11.44 5.74
N ALA A 643 35.64 10.16 6.07
CA ALA A 643 36.63 9.14 5.69
C ALA A 643 36.76 9.03 4.16
N ALA A 644 35.64 8.95 3.43
CA ALA A 644 35.64 8.86 1.97
C ALA A 644 36.25 10.10 1.29
N VAL A 645 35.96 11.30 1.83
CA VAL A 645 36.55 12.57 1.38
C VAL A 645 38.07 12.58 1.62
N LYS A 646 38.51 12.20 2.83
CA LYS A 646 39.94 12.16 3.19
C LYS A 646 40.73 11.15 2.35
N SER A 647 40.13 9.99 2.06
CA SER A 647 40.72 8.95 1.22
C SER A 647 40.68 9.26 -0.28
N GLY A 648 40.10 10.40 -0.70
CA GLY A 648 40.07 10.82 -2.09
C GLY A 648 39.16 9.98 -3.01
N LEU A 649 38.23 9.20 -2.45
CA LEU A 649 37.36 8.28 -3.22
C LEU A 649 36.47 9.01 -4.23
N LEU A 650 36.10 10.26 -3.97
CA LEU A 650 35.33 11.06 -4.93
C LEU A 650 36.08 11.30 -6.25
N ARG A 651 37.42 11.24 -6.26
CA ARG A 651 38.23 11.39 -7.48
C ARG A 651 38.12 10.21 -8.44
N SER A 652 37.82 9.01 -7.94
CA SER A 652 37.66 7.82 -8.79
C SER A 652 36.27 7.72 -9.43
N VAL A 653 35.30 8.54 -9.00
CA VAL A 653 33.95 8.53 -9.57
C VAL A 653 33.95 9.14 -10.97
N PRO A 654 33.36 8.46 -11.97
CA PRO A 654 33.17 9.01 -13.30
C PRO A 654 32.45 10.36 -13.28
N GLY A 655 33.00 11.35 -13.98
CA GLY A 655 32.49 12.73 -13.97
C GLY A 655 31.00 12.83 -14.27
N ARG A 656 30.49 12.06 -15.25
CA ARG A 656 29.06 12.02 -15.62
C ARG A 656 28.11 11.69 -14.46
N ARG A 657 28.52 10.83 -13.52
CA ARG A 657 27.70 10.52 -12.33
C ARG A 657 27.69 11.70 -11.34
N ILE A 658 28.83 12.37 -11.20
CA ILE A 658 28.94 13.58 -10.35
C ILE A 658 28.10 14.71 -10.93
N SER A 659 28.20 14.99 -12.24
CA SER A 659 27.41 16.05 -12.87
C SER A 659 25.92 15.78 -12.81
N TYR A 660 25.49 14.52 -12.96
CA TYR A 660 24.10 14.14 -12.76
C TYR A 660 23.60 14.53 -11.36
N GLU A 661 24.31 14.10 -10.30
CA GLU A 661 23.91 14.41 -8.93
C GLU A 661 23.99 15.92 -8.60
N ILE A 662 24.95 16.66 -9.17
CA ILE A 662 25.00 18.13 -9.03
C ILE A 662 23.82 18.79 -9.73
N ARG A 663 23.45 18.37 -10.95
CA ARG A 663 22.27 18.91 -11.64
C ARG A 663 21.00 18.68 -10.83
N GLN A 664 20.86 17.49 -10.24
CA GLN A 664 19.74 17.19 -9.36
C GLN A 664 19.75 18.08 -8.12
N MET A 665 20.90 18.24 -7.44
CA MET A 665 21.04 19.15 -6.30
C MET A 665 20.66 20.61 -6.65
N LEU A 666 21.08 21.09 -7.81
CA LEU A 666 20.76 22.45 -8.29
C LEU A 666 19.32 22.61 -8.80
N SER A 667 18.58 21.50 -8.93
CA SER A 667 17.16 21.49 -9.30
C SER A 667 16.23 21.35 -8.09
N GLU A 668 16.75 21.10 -6.88
CA GLU A 668 15.94 21.07 -5.65
C GLU A 668 15.39 22.47 -5.31
N ASP A 669 14.35 22.54 -4.48
CA ASP A 669 13.69 23.80 -4.08
C ASP A 669 14.63 24.77 -3.32
N ASP A 670 15.61 24.22 -2.60
CA ASP A 670 16.61 25.01 -1.87
C ASP A 670 18.05 24.53 -2.14
N PRO A 671 18.60 24.85 -3.33
CA PRO A 671 19.94 24.40 -3.70
C PRO A 671 21.03 25.07 -2.85
N ILE A 672 20.72 26.21 -2.21
CA ILE A 672 21.67 26.95 -1.37
C ILE A 672 22.13 26.08 -0.20
N ARG A 673 21.19 25.52 0.57
CA ARG A 673 21.51 24.65 1.71
C ARG A 673 22.29 23.41 1.28
N GLY A 674 21.92 22.82 0.15
CA GLY A 674 22.63 21.67 -0.42
C GLY A 674 24.10 22.00 -0.73
N MET A 675 24.35 23.12 -1.39
CA MET A 675 25.70 23.56 -1.74
C MET A 675 26.53 23.97 -0.51
N GLU A 676 25.93 24.63 0.48
CA GLU A 676 26.57 24.92 1.77
C GLU A 676 26.99 23.64 2.48
N ARG A 677 26.09 22.66 2.53
CA ARG A 677 26.35 21.38 3.17
C ARG A 677 27.45 20.58 2.49
N LEU A 678 27.49 20.57 1.15
CA LEU A 678 28.58 19.95 0.39
C LEU A 678 29.92 20.64 0.64
N LYS A 679 29.93 21.97 0.84
CA LYS A 679 31.13 22.73 1.23
C LYS A 679 31.59 22.34 2.64
N GLU A 680 30.69 22.31 3.62
CA GLU A 680 30.99 21.93 5.01
C GLU A 680 31.64 20.55 5.12
N LEU A 681 31.13 19.58 4.34
CA LEU A 681 31.64 18.22 4.32
C LEU A 681 32.95 18.07 3.52
N GLY A 682 33.43 19.13 2.86
CA GLY A 682 34.62 19.12 2.00
C GLY A 682 34.43 18.38 0.67
N VAL A 683 33.19 18.10 0.28
CA VAL A 683 32.87 17.31 -0.92
C VAL A 683 33.17 18.10 -2.20
N LEU A 684 32.85 19.40 -2.23
CA LEU A 684 33.09 20.23 -3.43
C LEU A 684 34.58 20.30 -3.79
N SER A 685 35.44 20.56 -2.80
CA SER A 685 36.89 20.62 -3.00
C SER A 685 37.50 19.25 -3.33
N ALA A 686 36.92 18.16 -2.81
CA ALA A 686 37.32 16.80 -3.15
C ALA A 686 36.98 16.41 -4.60
N ILE A 687 35.88 16.94 -5.17
CA ILE A 687 35.53 16.78 -6.58
C ILE A 687 36.51 17.56 -7.46
N HIS A 688 36.66 18.85 -7.18
CA HIS A 688 37.61 19.73 -7.87
C HIS A 688 37.96 20.96 -7.01
N PRO A 689 39.25 21.33 -6.85
CA PRO A 689 39.64 22.46 -6.00
C PRO A 689 39.04 23.82 -6.41
N GLY A 690 38.71 23.99 -7.69
CA GLY A 690 38.08 25.20 -8.21
C GLY A 690 36.56 25.27 -7.99
N LEU A 691 35.92 24.19 -7.52
CA LEU A 691 34.49 24.17 -7.24
C LEU A 691 34.26 24.67 -5.81
N THR A 692 34.04 25.97 -5.65
CA THR A 692 33.91 26.62 -4.34
C THR A 692 32.56 27.35 -4.21
N PHE A 693 31.96 27.28 -3.02
CA PHE A 693 30.73 28.00 -2.69
C PHE A 693 31.06 29.18 -1.75
N THR A 694 31.45 30.30 -2.34
CA THR A 694 31.86 31.52 -1.62
C THR A 694 30.63 32.35 -1.19
N PRO A 695 30.78 33.31 -0.25
CA PRO A 695 29.70 34.23 0.10
C PRO A 695 29.11 34.98 -1.09
N GLN A 696 29.94 35.31 -2.09
CA GLN A 696 29.52 35.98 -3.32
C GLN A 696 28.69 35.05 -4.22
N VAL A 697 29.11 33.80 -4.39
CA VAL A 697 28.32 32.79 -5.12
C VAL A 697 26.98 32.56 -4.43
N ARG A 698 26.97 32.48 -3.09
CA ARG A 698 25.74 32.41 -2.29
C ARG A 698 24.81 33.59 -2.56
N GLU A 699 25.33 34.82 -2.61
CA GLU A 699 24.55 36.02 -2.96
C GLU A 699 23.91 35.90 -4.34
N TYR A 700 24.63 35.38 -5.35
CA TYR A 700 24.03 35.11 -6.66
C TYR A 700 22.94 34.05 -6.59
N PHE A 701 23.14 32.96 -5.84
CA PHE A 701 22.12 31.92 -5.69
C PHE A 701 20.83 32.46 -5.04
N VAL A 702 20.94 33.34 -4.04
CA VAL A 702 19.77 34.01 -3.43
C VAL A 702 19.01 34.82 -4.49
N ARG A 703 19.70 35.65 -5.27
CA ARG A 703 19.07 36.45 -6.34
C ARG A 703 18.48 35.59 -7.46
N VAL A 704 19.13 34.48 -7.81
CA VAL A 704 18.58 33.50 -8.76
C VAL A 704 17.30 32.91 -8.20
N LYS A 705 17.27 32.49 -6.93
CA LYS A 705 16.06 31.95 -6.28
C LYS A 705 14.91 32.94 -6.33
N GLU A 706 15.15 34.20 -5.98
CA GLU A 706 14.16 35.29 -6.06
C GLU A 706 13.63 35.49 -7.49
N THR A 707 14.53 35.51 -8.47
CA THR A 707 14.18 35.71 -9.89
C THR A 707 13.37 34.54 -10.44
N LEU A 708 13.76 33.31 -10.14
CA LEU A 708 13.04 32.12 -10.59
C LEU A 708 11.67 32.02 -9.92
N LEU A 709 11.57 32.32 -8.62
CA LEU A 709 10.29 32.35 -7.93
C LEU A 709 9.35 33.41 -8.53
N TRP A 710 9.85 34.62 -8.77
CA TRP A 710 9.11 35.67 -9.47
C TRP A 710 8.61 35.20 -10.84
N PHE A 711 9.48 34.57 -11.64
CA PHE A 711 9.11 34.08 -12.98
C PHE A 711 8.04 32.98 -12.91
N THR A 712 8.17 32.03 -11.99
CA THR A 712 7.16 30.97 -11.78
C THR A 712 5.79 31.54 -11.42
N MET A 713 5.76 32.61 -10.60
CA MET A 713 4.52 33.29 -10.21
C MET A 713 3.83 34.07 -11.35
N LEU A 714 4.49 34.23 -12.51
CA LEU A 714 3.86 34.79 -13.72
C LEU A 714 2.99 33.78 -14.48
N PHE A 715 3.03 32.48 -14.10
CA PHE A 715 2.26 31.41 -14.74
C PHE A 715 2.41 31.33 -16.27
N THR A 716 3.60 31.66 -16.80
CA THR A 716 3.90 31.67 -18.25
C THR A 716 3.81 30.29 -18.91
N ARG A 717 3.89 29.22 -18.12
CA ARG A 717 3.97 27.81 -18.56
C ARG A 717 5.17 27.49 -19.46
N GLU A 718 6.15 28.39 -19.54
CA GLU A 718 7.39 28.15 -20.28
C GLU A 718 8.36 27.30 -19.47
N ALA A 719 8.87 26.22 -20.08
CA ALA A 719 9.87 25.37 -19.45
C ALA A 719 11.26 26.03 -19.49
N TYR A 720 11.98 25.97 -18.36
CA TYR A 720 13.36 26.42 -18.25
C TYR A 720 14.18 25.46 -17.38
N ARG A 721 15.51 25.48 -17.52
CA ARG A 721 16.42 24.64 -16.74
C ARG A 721 16.95 25.39 -15.53
N SER A 722 16.30 25.24 -14.37
CA SER A 722 16.72 25.88 -13.10
C SER A 722 18.19 25.60 -12.75
N TRP A 723 18.61 24.33 -12.84
CA TRP A 723 19.98 23.93 -12.57
C TRP A 723 21.00 24.66 -13.44
N PHE A 724 20.63 25.02 -14.67
CA PHE A 724 21.52 25.70 -15.60
C PHE A 724 21.73 27.15 -15.18
N VAL A 725 20.68 27.83 -14.71
CA VAL A 725 20.78 29.20 -14.17
C VAL A 725 21.65 29.23 -12.91
N TYR A 726 21.48 28.27 -11.99
CA TYR A 726 22.36 28.14 -10.82
C TYR A 726 23.79 27.76 -11.19
N LEU A 727 23.98 26.93 -12.21
CA LEU A 727 25.32 26.60 -12.72
C LEU A 727 26.01 27.84 -13.28
N LEU A 728 25.30 28.68 -14.04
CA LEU A 728 25.82 29.97 -14.50
C LEU A 728 26.22 30.85 -13.33
N ALA A 729 25.40 30.96 -12.28
CA ALA A 729 25.73 31.68 -11.06
C ALA A 729 26.99 31.16 -10.35
N MET A 730 27.21 29.84 -10.38
CA MET A 730 28.39 29.18 -9.80
C MET A 730 29.66 29.54 -10.56
N VAL A 731 29.61 29.53 -11.90
CA VAL A 731 30.81 29.68 -12.75
C VAL A 731 31.04 31.12 -13.20
N ASP A 732 30.12 32.05 -12.93
CA ASP A 732 30.11 33.40 -13.50
C ASP A 732 31.42 34.18 -13.29
N GLN A 733 32.06 34.03 -12.12
CA GLN A 733 33.30 34.73 -11.79
C GLN A 733 34.57 33.98 -12.25
N MET A 734 34.41 32.81 -12.85
CA MET A 734 35.53 31.98 -13.28
C MET A 734 35.99 32.36 -14.68
N LYS A 735 37.30 32.39 -14.89
CA LYS A 735 37.89 32.55 -16.23
C LYS A 735 37.54 31.34 -17.10
N PRO A 736 37.40 31.50 -18.43
CA PRO A 736 37.03 30.41 -19.34
C PRO A 736 37.87 29.13 -19.16
N ARG A 737 39.19 29.27 -18.98
CA ARG A 737 40.10 28.13 -18.73
C ARG A 737 39.66 27.30 -17.51
N LYS A 738 39.27 27.97 -16.42
CA LYS A 738 38.86 27.29 -15.18
C LYS A 738 37.51 26.60 -15.30
N ILE A 739 36.59 27.19 -16.06
CA ILE A 739 35.29 26.59 -16.38
C ILE A 739 35.48 25.30 -17.16
N ILE A 740 36.37 25.31 -18.17
CA ILE A 740 36.70 24.12 -18.97
C ILE A 740 37.26 23.02 -18.08
N GLU A 741 38.23 23.30 -17.21
CA GLU A 741 38.80 22.32 -16.26
C GLU A 741 37.72 21.66 -15.38
N ILE A 742 36.81 22.47 -14.80
CA ILE A 742 35.73 21.97 -13.95
C ILE A 742 34.75 21.12 -14.76
N CYS A 743 34.34 21.60 -15.93
CA CYS A 743 33.37 20.89 -16.76
C CYS A 743 33.92 19.54 -17.27
N GLN A 744 35.21 19.49 -17.63
CA GLN A 744 35.89 18.25 -17.98
C GLN A 744 35.92 17.27 -16.80
N ARG A 745 36.24 17.74 -15.59
CA ARG A 745 36.21 16.91 -14.37
C ARG A 745 34.82 16.36 -14.07
N LEU A 746 33.79 17.15 -14.33
CA LEU A 746 32.38 16.78 -14.21
C LEU A 746 31.87 15.94 -15.40
N GLY A 747 32.72 15.64 -16.39
CA GLY A 747 32.37 14.79 -17.53
C GLY A 747 31.31 15.37 -18.46
N LEU A 748 31.19 16.70 -18.52
CA LEU A 748 30.32 17.39 -19.48
C LEU A 748 30.89 17.24 -20.90
N THR A 749 29.99 17.21 -21.89
CA THR A 749 30.35 17.18 -23.31
C THR A 749 30.87 18.53 -23.80
N ASP A 750 31.68 18.55 -24.86
CA ASP A 750 32.21 19.79 -25.45
C ASP A 750 31.11 20.76 -25.91
N GLU A 751 29.95 20.23 -26.31
CA GLU A 751 28.77 21.02 -26.62
C GLU A 751 28.20 21.71 -25.37
N GLU A 752 28.05 20.99 -24.26
CA GLU A 752 27.60 21.56 -23.00
C GLU A 752 28.58 22.61 -22.47
N VAL A 753 29.90 22.36 -22.57
CA VAL A 753 30.92 23.35 -22.16
C VAL A 753 30.84 24.61 -23.01
N ARG A 754 30.73 24.48 -24.34
CA ARG A 754 30.52 25.62 -25.24
C ARG A 754 29.22 26.36 -24.92
N GLY A 755 28.15 25.63 -24.58
CA GLY A 755 26.88 26.18 -24.15
C GLY A 755 26.98 27.04 -22.89
N ILE A 756 27.77 26.63 -21.90
CA ILE A 756 28.00 27.38 -20.65
C ILE A 756 28.84 28.64 -20.93
N LEU A 757 29.94 28.51 -21.67
CA LEU A 757 30.83 29.63 -21.99
C LEU A 757 30.12 30.70 -22.84
N SER A 758 29.34 30.26 -23.84
CA SER A 758 28.55 31.17 -24.67
C SER A 758 27.46 31.88 -23.87
N SER A 759 26.74 31.18 -22.98
CA SER A 759 25.78 31.81 -22.06
C SER A 759 26.43 32.84 -21.15
N GLN A 760 27.58 32.52 -20.55
CA GLN A 760 28.29 33.45 -19.67
C GLN A 760 28.66 34.72 -20.45
N ALA A 761 29.23 34.59 -21.65
CA ALA A 761 29.59 35.73 -22.49
C ALA A 761 28.35 36.53 -22.97
N LYS A 762 27.27 35.83 -23.32
CA LYS A 762 26.00 36.44 -23.76
C LYS A 762 25.36 37.27 -22.64
N VAL A 763 25.33 36.76 -21.41
CA VAL A 763 24.82 37.49 -20.22
C VAL A 763 25.62 38.78 -19.98
N HIS A 764 26.95 38.72 -20.07
CA HIS A 764 27.79 39.92 -19.95
C HIS A 764 27.51 40.92 -21.07
N THR A 765 27.21 40.44 -22.28
CA THR A 765 26.86 41.29 -23.43
C THR A 765 25.50 41.95 -23.22
N ILE A 766 24.47 41.19 -22.82
CA ILE A 766 23.14 41.71 -22.50
C ILE A 766 23.23 42.86 -21.48
N LEU A 767 23.92 42.64 -20.36
CA LEU A 767 24.03 43.65 -19.30
C LEU A 767 24.79 44.91 -19.75
N ARG A 768 25.84 44.74 -20.56
CA ARG A 768 26.62 45.85 -21.13
C ARG A 768 25.77 46.67 -22.11
N ASP A 769 25.09 45.99 -23.02
CA ASP A 769 24.32 46.63 -24.08
C ASP A 769 23.13 47.40 -23.46
N LEU A 770 22.41 46.79 -22.51
CA LEU A 770 21.35 47.46 -21.75
C LEU A 770 21.85 48.67 -20.94
N ALA A 771 23.05 48.60 -20.38
CA ALA A 771 23.66 49.72 -19.68
C ALA A 771 24.08 50.87 -20.62
N SER A 772 24.39 50.55 -21.88
CA SER A 772 24.93 51.51 -22.86
C SER A 772 23.87 52.25 -23.68
N ILE A 773 22.66 51.70 -23.83
CA ILE A 773 21.63 52.33 -24.66
C ILE A 773 21.07 53.57 -23.98
N ARG A 774 21.21 54.73 -24.64
CA ARG A 774 20.52 55.97 -24.30
C ARG A 774 20.15 56.73 -25.60
N PRO A 775 18.92 57.27 -25.73
CA PRO A 775 17.77 57.12 -24.84
C PRO A 775 17.21 55.68 -24.87
N ILE A 776 16.61 55.24 -23.76
CA ILE A 776 16.08 53.87 -23.65
C ILE A 776 14.75 53.78 -24.41
N ARG A 777 14.69 52.92 -25.43
CA ARG A 777 13.46 52.60 -26.17
C ARG A 777 13.11 51.12 -26.02
N PRO A 778 11.82 50.76 -25.82
CA PRO A 778 11.40 49.35 -25.75
C PRO A 778 11.88 48.49 -26.92
N SER A 779 11.88 49.04 -28.14
CA SER A 779 12.37 48.32 -29.33
C SER A 779 13.85 47.90 -29.22
N ASP A 780 14.68 48.72 -28.57
CA ASP A 780 16.12 48.44 -28.45
C ASP A 780 16.38 47.37 -27.38
N VAL A 781 15.58 47.37 -26.30
CA VAL A 781 15.60 46.29 -25.29
C VAL A 781 15.18 44.96 -25.91
N VAL A 782 14.09 44.95 -26.69
CA VAL A 782 13.62 43.75 -27.39
C VAL A 782 14.69 43.22 -28.35
N LYS A 783 15.38 44.10 -29.12
CA LYS A 783 16.48 43.69 -30.01
C LYS A 783 17.64 43.01 -29.29
N ILE A 784 17.99 43.45 -28.08
CA ILE A 784 19.05 42.82 -27.29
C ILE A 784 18.60 41.43 -26.80
N LEU A 785 17.37 41.33 -26.32
CA LEU A 785 16.88 40.16 -25.57
C LEU A 785 16.26 39.06 -26.45
N ASP A 786 15.67 39.38 -27.62
CA ASP A 786 15.04 38.41 -28.54
C ASP A 786 16.00 37.27 -28.96
N GLY A 787 17.29 37.56 -29.06
CA GLY A 787 18.33 36.59 -29.45
C GLY A 787 18.96 35.81 -28.30
N ALA A 788 18.44 35.93 -27.08
CA ALA A 788 18.95 35.25 -25.89
C ALA A 788 18.02 34.14 -25.42
N ARG A 789 18.59 33.08 -24.84
CA ARG A 789 17.80 32.02 -24.21
C ARG A 789 17.15 32.53 -22.92
N LEU A 790 16.00 31.99 -22.56
CA LEU A 790 15.30 32.37 -21.34
C LEU A 790 16.21 32.27 -20.09
N GLU A 791 17.02 31.21 -19.98
CA GLU A 791 17.95 31.06 -18.84
C GLU A 791 19.03 32.16 -18.79
N GLU A 792 19.44 32.71 -19.93
CA GLU A 792 20.41 33.81 -20.01
C GLU A 792 19.76 35.12 -19.57
N ILE A 793 18.51 35.34 -19.95
CA ILE A 793 17.73 36.53 -19.56
C ILE A 793 17.45 36.50 -18.05
N LEU A 794 17.00 35.36 -17.53
CA LEU A 794 16.76 35.16 -16.09
C LEU A 794 18.05 35.31 -15.29
N PHE A 795 19.17 34.76 -15.78
CA PHE A 795 20.45 34.97 -15.10
C PHE A 795 20.90 36.43 -15.16
N ALA A 796 20.74 37.14 -16.29
CA ALA A 796 21.05 38.56 -16.39
C ALA A 796 20.23 39.41 -15.39
N MET A 797 18.93 39.12 -15.26
CA MET A 797 18.04 39.76 -14.28
C MET A 797 18.49 39.52 -12.83
N SER A 798 18.92 38.29 -12.52
CA SER A 798 19.43 37.94 -11.19
C SER A 798 20.80 38.55 -10.88
N LYS A 799 21.63 38.77 -11.91
CA LYS A 799 23.00 39.29 -11.78
C LYS A 799 23.04 40.82 -11.67
N THR A 800 22.13 41.53 -12.34
CA THR A 800 22.12 43.00 -12.32
C THR A 800 21.80 43.55 -10.93
N ARG A 801 22.55 44.59 -10.55
CA ARG A 801 22.29 45.42 -9.36
C ARG A 801 21.53 46.71 -9.68
N SER A 802 21.36 47.03 -10.96
CA SER A 802 20.61 48.22 -11.39
C SER A 802 19.12 47.92 -11.36
N PRO A 803 18.32 48.67 -10.56
CA PRO A 803 16.86 48.55 -10.57
C PRO A 803 16.27 48.83 -11.96
N GLU A 804 16.79 49.85 -12.65
CA GLU A 804 16.37 50.23 -14.01
C GLU A 804 16.55 49.06 -15.00
N ILE A 805 17.72 48.42 -15.04
CA ILE A 805 17.95 47.28 -15.95
C ILE A 805 17.04 46.10 -15.59
N ARG A 806 16.80 45.88 -14.29
CA ARG A 806 15.90 44.82 -13.83
C ARG A 806 14.46 45.07 -14.29
N GLU A 807 14.00 46.33 -14.22
CA GLU A 807 12.68 46.74 -14.72
C GLU A 807 12.57 46.55 -16.24
N LEU A 808 13.61 46.88 -17.01
CA LEU A 808 13.62 46.65 -18.46
C LEU A 808 13.48 45.16 -18.82
N ILE A 809 14.23 44.28 -18.13
CA ILE A 809 14.14 42.84 -18.36
C ILE A 809 12.75 42.30 -17.93
N SER A 810 12.21 42.81 -16.81
CA SER A 810 10.86 42.46 -16.34
C SER A 810 9.79 42.88 -17.35
N ALA A 811 9.85 44.10 -17.88
CA ALA A 811 8.93 44.61 -18.89
C ALA A 811 9.02 43.82 -20.20
N TYR A 812 10.23 43.40 -20.59
CA TYR A 812 10.41 42.50 -21.73
C TYR A 812 9.69 41.16 -21.53
N ILE A 813 9.90 40.50 -20.38
CA ILE A 813 9.30 39.19 -20.07
C ILE A 813 7.78 39.28 -19.97
N THR A 814 7.24 40.32 -19.33
CA THR A 814 5.81 40.43 -19.05
C THR A 814 5.01 40.98 -20.23
N THR A 815 5.60 41.89 -21.01
CA THR A 815 4.86 42.72 -21.98
C THR A 815 5.46 42.68 -23.38
N TRP A 816 6.72 43.12 -23.54
CA TRP A 816 7.24 43.45 -24.88
C TRP A 816 7.53 42.24 -25.77
N ARG A 817 7.96 41.10 -25.21
CA ARG A 817 8.24 39.90 -26.01
C ARG A 817 7.00 39.31 -26.69
N SER A 818 5.81 39.57 -26.13
CA SER A 818 4.53 39.09 -26.63
C SER A 818 3.81 40.10 -27.53
N TYR A 819 4.41 41.28 -27.73
CA TYR A 819 3.81 42.34 -28.53
C TYR A 819 3.70 41.92 -30.01
N LYS A 820 2.47 42.01 -30.54
CA LYS A 820 2.20 41.82 -31.96
C LYS A 820 1.93 43.18 -32.58
N PRO A 821 2.58 43.53 -33.71
CA PRO A 821 2.23 44.76 -34.42
C PRO A 821 0.76 44.72 -34.84
N PRO A 822 0.09 45.88 -34.96
CA PRO A 822 -1.34 45.97 -35.31
C PRO A 822 -1.63 45.58 -36.77
N VAL A 823 -0.60 45.20 -37.55
CA VAL A 823 -0.70 44.70 -38.92
C VAL A 823 0.04 43.37 -39.07
N SER A 824 -0.50 42.49 -39.89
CA SER A 824 0.11 41.22 -40.27
C SER A 824 0.79 41.30 -41.64
N GLY A 825 1.59 40.28 -41.97
CA GLY A 825 2.14 40.17 -43.32
C GLY A 825 1.08 40.05 -44.41
N ARG A 826 -0.11 39.50 -44.11
CA ARG A 826 -1.22 39.42 -45.07
C ARG A 826 -1.78 40.81 -45.37
N ASP A 827 -1.88 41.67 -44.36
CA ASP A 827 -2.38 43.03 -44.51
C ASP A 827 -1.44 43.86 -45.38
N LEU A 828 -0.12 43.71 -45.21
CA LEU A 828 0.85 44.39 -46.08
C LEU A 828 0.82 43.88 -47.53
N LEU A 829 0.57 42.58 -47.76
CA LEU A 829 0.38 42.07 -49.13
C LEU A 829 -0.86 42.69 -49.78
N ALA A 830 -1.95 42.88 -49.04
CA ALA A 830 -3.16 43.54 -49.52
C ALA A 830 -2.94 45.03 -49.86
N LEU A 831 -1.96 45.68 -49.22
CA LEU A 831 -1.52 47.05 -49.53
C LEU A 831 -0.55 47.13 -50.71
N GLY A 832 -0.28 46.02 -51.41
CA GLY A 832 0.55 45.99 -52.62
C GLY A 832 2.04 45.69 -52.39
N PHE A 833 2.43 45.19 -51.21
CA PHE A 833 3.79 44.69 -51.00
C PHE A 833 3.99 43.32 -51.68
N GLU A 834 5.19 43.09 -52.20
CA GLU A 834 5.61 41.76 -52.66
C GLU A 834 6.26 40.95 -51.52
N LYS A 835 6.16 39.62 -51.60
CA LYS A 835 6.86 38.72 -50.66
C LYS A 835 8.38 38.89 -50.84
N GLY A 836 9.06 39.36 -49.79
CA GLY A 836 10.51 39.52 -49.82
C GLY A 836 11.07 40.27 -48.61
N LYS A 837 12.37 40.56 -48.66
CA LYS A 837 13.11 41.22 -47.57
C LYS A 837 12.46 42.54 -47.12
N PHE A 838 12.00 43.35 -48.06
CA PHE A 838 11.39 44.66 -47.79
C PHE A 838 10.08 44.57 -46.97
N LEU A 839 9.23 43.56 -47.24
CA LEU A 839 8.04 43.31 -46.44
C LEU A 839 8.43 42.95 -45.00
N GLY A 840 9.41 42.06 -44.83
CA GLY A 840 9.92 41.67 -43.51
C GLY A 840 10.55 42.84 -42.74
N ASP A 841 11.33 43.69 -43.42
CA ASP A 841 11.92 44.90 -42.84
C ASP A 841 10.85 45.91 -42.42
N THR A 842 9.79 46.05 -43.22
CA THR A 842 8.67 46.95 -42.92
C THR A 842 7.84 46.45 -41.72
N LEU A 843 7.53 45.15 -41.65
CA LEU A 843 6.88 44.56 -40.48
C LEU A 843 7.71 44.74 -39.21
N ARG A 844 9.03 44.53 -39.28
CA ARG A 844 9.93 44.77 -38.14
C ARG A 844 9.92 46.22 -37.70
N LEU A 845 9.96 47.16 -38.64
CA LEU A 845 9.95 48.58 -38.31
C LEU A 845 8.61 49.03 -37.70
N ILE A 846 7.49 48.52 -38.21
CA ILE A 846 6.17 48.76 -37.61
C ILE A 846 6.09 48.17 -36.20
N ARG A 847 6.63 46.96 -35.99
CA ARG A 847 6.76 46.38 -34.65
C ARG A 847 7.59 47.27 -33.72
N ASP A 848 8.75 47.74 -34.17
CA ASP A 848 9.63 48.61 -33.38
C ASP A 848 8.96 49.95 -33.02
N LYS A 849 8.32 50.60 -33.99
CA LYS A 849 7.55 51.83 -33.77
C LYS A 849 6.37 51.60 -32.83
N GLY A 850 5.68 50.48 -32.98
CA GLY A 850 4.59 50.09 -32.10
C GLY A 850 5.02 49.84 -30.66
N LEU A 851 6.15 49.14 -30.46
CA LEU A 851 6.78 48.95 -29.15
C LEU A 851 7.15 50.28 -28.48
N ASN A 852 7.56 51.27 -29.27
CA ASN A 852 7.90 52.61 -28.77
C ASN A 852 6.68 53.52 -28.57
N GLY A 853 5.46 53.05 -28.88
CA GLY A 853 4.21 53.83 -28.76
C GLY A 853 3.99 54.85 -29.89
N GLU A 854 4.78 54.78 -30.97
CA GLU A 854 4.69 55.66 -32.14
C GLU A 854 3.60 55.23 -33.13
N ILE A 855 3.21 53.95 -33.12
CA ILE A 855 2.12 53.38 -33.93
C ILE A 855 1.20 52.60 -33.00
N ARG A 856 -0.07 52.98 -32.92
CA ARG A 856 -1.02 52.47 -31.92
C ARG A 856 -2.07 51.53 -32.48
N ASP A 857 -2.45 51.73 -33.74
CA ASP A 857 -3.54 50.98 -34.37
C ASP A 857 -3.24 50.59 -35.82
N PHE A 858 -4.20 49.87 -36.42
CA PHE A 858 -4.11 49.40 -37.80
C PHE A 858 -4.03 50.56 -38.80
N SER A 859 -4.74 51.66 -38.55
CA SER A 859 -4.81 52.80 -39.48
C SER A 859 -3.46 53.50 -39.58
N GLU A 860 -2.85 53.80 -38.44
CA GLU A 860 -1.50 54.39 -38.37
C GLU A 860 -0.45 53.46 -39.01
N ALA A 861 -0.55 52.15 -38.76
CA ALA A 861 0.36 51.17 -39.34
C ALA A 861 0.21 51.02 -40.86
N ALA A 862 -1.03 51.03 -41.37
CA ALA A 862 -1.31 50.94 -42.81
C ALA A 862 -0.88 52.21 -43.55
N ALA A 863 -1.08 53.39 -42.95
CA ALA A 863 -0.61 54.66 -43.49
C ALA A 863 0.92 54.68 -43.62
N PHE A 864 1.63 54.29 -42.55
CA PHE A 864 3.08 54.19 -42.54
C PHE A 864 3.60 53.18 -43.58
N ALA A 865 2.96 52.01 -43.70
CA ALA A 865 3.34 51.02 -44.70
C ALA A 865 3.16 51.53 -46.14
N THR A 866 2.06 52.25 -46.40
CA THR A 866 1.74 52.79 -47.73
C THR A 866 2.73 53.89 -48.14
N GLU A 867 3.10 54.78 -47.21
CA GLU A 867 4.12 55.81 -47.44
C GLU A 867 5.47 55.18 -47.80
N ARG A 868 5.91 54.20 -47.02
CA ARG A 868 7.16 53.48 -47.26
C ARG A 868 7.18 52.72 -48.60
N LEU A 869 6.03 52.17 -49.02
CA LEU A 869 5.89 51.51 -50.32
C LEU A 869 6.01 52.52 -51.47
N LYS A 870 5.40 53.70 -51.33
CA LYS A 870 5.53 54.80 -52.30
C LYS A 870 6.99 55.24 -52.42
N GLU A 871 7.68 55.48 -51.31
CA GLU A 871 9.10 55.88 -51.27
C GLU A 871 9.99 54.89 -52.03
N ARG A 872 9.78 53.58 -51.84
CA ARG A 872 10.52 52.52 -52.56
C ARG A 872 10.28 52.56 -54.06
N ASN A 873 9.03 52.75 -54.48
CA ASN A 873 8.66 52.79 -55.89
C ASN A 873 9.18 54.05 -56.59
N THR A 874 9.21 55.20 -55.91
CA THR A 874 9.86 56.43 -56.40
C THR A 874 11.39 56.35 -56.40
N GLY A 875 12.00 55.64 -55.44
CA GLY A 875 13.45 55.45 -55.36
C GLY A 875 14.02 54.51 -56.44
N GLN A 876 13.24 53.52 -56.90
CA GLN A 876 13.59 52.67 -58.05
C GLN A 876 13.39 53.35 -59.42
N SER A 877 12.70 54.49 -59.46
CA SER A 877 12.48 55.25 -60.71
C SER A 877 13.63 56.22 -61.04
N ASN A 878 14.60 56.38 -60.13
CA ASN A 878 15.78 57.26 -60.27
C ASN A 878 17.13 56.49 -60.24
N SER A 879 17.11 55.17 -60.49
CA SER A 879 18.30 54.31 -60.55
C SER A 879 18.41 53.59 -61.88
#